data_AF-A0A9W8YB85-F1
#
_entry.id   AF-A0A9W8YB85-F1
#
_cell.length_a   1.000
_cell.length_b   1.000
_cell.length_c   1.000
_cell.angle_alpha   90.00
_cell.angle_beta   90.00
_cell.angle_gamma   90.00
#
_symmetry.space_group_name_H-M   'P 1'
#
loop_
_entity.id
_entity.type
_entity.pdbx_description
1 polymer ?
#
loop_
_entity_poly.entity_id
_entity_poly.type
_entity_poly.pdbx_seq_one_letter_code
_entity_poly.pdbx_strand_id
1 'polypeptide(L)'
;MGSLKKALNKVKTGLHSTPGSDEEGVKSPTAGNGRVQSPGAAPRTSGVFAHRASGDFKRSDVASPTDSRTSFDSGPRNSLSGLLHRRTGESPNRSNSKVATNHARSGSHSTHSPIRAVKEKLHIGDNSSEDDNLPLNRDGEPMSKNQLRKAERHAQQEERSKQNMEKERELERRRKEMEDQADKELTPEQKSKYGVTHPNAYAGVWDPQPRHKIQDFSAKDVGKEVVFRARIHHLRKMSSKFVFFMFRQQLATIQGVLLEHADISKYMLYWAEHLDAETVVLVKGILQEPKAKQGEVLGATIHDVEISVHELHVEAAVTEHLPFNVNEAEVSQADVDAELSRDDHKEGHNRVKITDRTRLSNRVIDLRTTASQGIFRIQSGICNLFRTQLDSEGFIEIHTPKLQGGATESGASVFKIDYFGRGAFLAQSPQLAKQMAISADFGKVYEIGAVFRAENSNTYRHLTEYTGLDLEMQIDEHYHEVLRVLDRVFKAIFKGIYERYRPEIEVIKKHFPHEDLVWLDQTPILPFAEAVRMLNASGWRDDEGKELDENEDLGTRDEVQLGRVIKEKLGTDYYILDKFPTNARPFYAMPDPNNPQVTNSFDIFCRGQEILSGGQRIHDADMLLEKMRKLKVDPSSMEEYIQGFQWGAPPHGGGGIGLERILMLMMNLGNIRHASMFPRDPKSLPEKPVIKQLRHPEASTMHPPWEGQDRVLAKVDFQPVEKLIANYGDATNTSWLEPRTEIWRDDLTGAAVGFVPVDGFAITVGDPLCHESQYLKTMTAYLKYIKKERNLKPLWLLVGAGSEEVLATKFNWRTFSVTGEQRVDPVHNPAEKDGDVQRKIRHAEKEGVKITDYELGSPPPAEVKQKVDARVEDWLKNRKGKQVHLTNIHPWQDEEHRQYHIAYTPDGVICAFVAMAQLSPTHGWQVKYSLDFPNAPSGSIEHIVTHALKQVGSAGATTVTFGGGASSKFTPGHNVKGTRVKVLSRAYHAIATELKLTNKTEFREKLGAVDDPSYICYPPHGLGPLAVKAILNFFSDDDDN
;
A
#
# COMPACT_ATOMS: atom_id res chain seq x y z
N MET A 1 25.19 14.30 -48.96
CA MET A 1 26.36 14.69 -48.14
C MET A 1 26.69 16.20 -48.08
N GLY A 2 26.42 17.00 -49.11
CA GLY A 2 26.77 18.45 -49.12
C GLY A 2 26.01 19.33 -48.11
N SER A 3 24.78 18.96 -47.74
CA SER A 3 23.95 19.74 -46.78
C SER A 3 24.40 19.55 -45.32
N LEU A 4 24.91 18.36 -44.97
CA LEU A 4 25.37 18.03 -43.60
C LEU A 4 26.64 18.81 -43.20
N LYS A 5 27.56 19.04 -44.16
CA LYS A 5 28.75 19.88 -43.95
C LYS A 5 28.40 21.35 -43.68
N LYS A 6 27.28 21.84 -44.22
CA LYS A 6 26.81 23.23 -43.99
C LYS A 6 26.18 23.44 -42.61
N ALA A 7 25.56 22.40 -42.04
CA ALA A 7 24.96 22.47 -40.70
C ALA A 7 26.01 22.48 -39.58
N LEU A 8 27.11 21.74 -39.74
CA LEU A 8 28.16 21.61 -38.71
C LEU A 8 29.06 22.85 -38.57
N ASN A 9 29.15 23.70 -39.59
CA ASN A 9 30.01 24.90 -39.55
C ASN A 9 29.38 26.14 -38.87
N LYS A 10 28.10 26.10 -38.50
CA LYS A 10 27.39 27.24 -37.88
C LYS A 10 27.38 27.27 -36.35
N VAL A 11 28.07 26.34 -35.68
CA VAL A 11 28.05 26.23 -34.19
C VAL A 11 29.21 27.01 -33.52
N LYS A 12 30.02 27.75 -34.27
CA LYS A 12 31.30 28.29 -33.76
C LYS A 12 31.32 29.74 -33.24
N THR A 13 30.22 30.49 -33.20
CA THR A 13 30.28 31.91 -32.77
C THR A 13 29.06 32.34 -31.96
N GLY A 14 29.31 33.03 -30.83
CA GLY A 14 28.31 33.89 -30.17
C GLY A 14 28.18 33.74 -28.66
N LEU A 15 29.19 34.19 -27.90
CA LEU A 15 29.05 34.71 -26.54
C LEU A 15 28.47 36.15 -26.61
N HIS A 16 27.76 36.53 -25.55
CA HIS A 16 27.21 37.86 -25.19
C HIS A 16 25.81 38.28 -25.68
N SER A 17 24.96 38.54 -24.67
CA SER A 17 24.08 39.71 -24.44
C SER A 17 22.63 39.37 -24.06
N THR A 18 22.22 39.94 -22.93
CA THR A 18 20.86 40.19 -22.42
C THR A 18 20.50 41.67 -22.66
N PRO A 19 19.30 42.18 -22.32
CA PRO A 19 17.92 41.75 -22.63
C PRO A 19 17.08 42.91 -23.23
N GLY A 20 15.85 42.69 -23.72
CA GLY A 20 14.96 43.78 -24.16
C GLY A 20 13.54 43.35 -24.57
N SER A 21 12.60 43.68 -23.66
CA SER A 21 11.20 44.18 -23.71
C SER A 21 10.24 44.04 -24.93
N ASP A 22 8.94 43.99 -24.53
CA ASP A 22 7.68 44.41 -25.18
C ASP A 22 7.09 43.56 -26.32
N GLU A 23 5.78 43.42 -26.57
CA GLU A 23 4.48 43.63 -25.90
C GLU A 23 3.40 43.04 -26.88
N GLU A 24 2.14 42.99 -26.44
CA GLU A 24 0.88 42.74 -27.21
C GLU A 24 0.62 41.29 -27.72
N GLY A 25 -0.56 40.68 -27.60
CA GLY A 25 -1.92 41.15 -27.35
C GLY A 25 -2.84 40.53 -28.42
N VAL A 26 -3.67 39.52 -28.09
CA VAL A 26 -4.64 38.94 -29.05
C VAL A 26 -6.00 38.70 -28.39
N LYS A 27 -7.03 39.28 -29.02
CA LYS A 27 -8.47 39.24 -28.71
C LYS A 27 -9.16 37.98 -29.26
N SER A 28 -10.24 37.60 -28.57
CA SER A 28 -11.23 36.56 -28.90
C SER A 28 -12.33 37.06 -29.87
N PRO A 29 -13.05 36.17 -30.59
CA PRO A 29 -14.28 36.53 -31.28
C PRO A 29 -15.57 35.92 -30.68
N THR A 30 -16.66 36.56 -31.06
CA THR A 30 -18.03 36.63 -30.52
C THR A 30 -19.05 35.68 -31.16
N ALA A 31 -20.20 35.55 -30.45
CA ALA A 31 -21.43 34.84 -30.80
C ALA A 31 -22.35 35.57 -31.80
N GLY A 32 -23.34 34.84 -32.35
CA GLY A 32 -24.46 35.37 -33.16
C GLY A 32 -25.77 34.59 -32.93
N ASN A 33 -26.86 35.35 -32.74
CA ASN A 33 -28.23 34.94 -32.41
C ASN A 33 -29.11 34.68 -33.66
N GLY A 34 -30.21 33.93 -33.47
CA GLY A 34 -31.38 33.93 -34.36
C GLY A 34 -32.63 33.30 -33.72
N ARG A 35 -33.74 34.04 -33.68
CA ARG A 35 -35.07 33.71 -33.09
C ARG A 35 -36.12 33.66 -34.22
N VAL A 36 -37.26 32.95 -34.04
CA VAL A 36 -38.65 33.37 -34.40
C VAL A 36 -39.69 32.23 -34.21
N GLN A 37 -40.72 32.55 -33.39
CA GLN A 37 -42.18 32.27 -33.36
C GLN A 37 -42.86 30.87 -33.44
N SER A 38 -43.92 30.78 -32.61
CA SER A 38 -44.97 29.76 -32.32
C SER A 38 -46.22 29.93 -33.24
N PRO A 39 -47.45 29.29 -33.12
CA PRO A 39 -48.18 28.81 -31.90
C PRO A 39 -49.22 27.64 -32.00
N GLY A 40 -49.87 27.32 -30.86
CA GLY A 40 -51.19 26.64 -30.70
C GLY A 40 -51.13 25.22 -30.07
N ALA A 41 -51.98 24.73 -29.17
CA ALA A 41 -53.24 25.17 -28.54
C ALA A 41 -53.52 24.31 -27.26
N ALA A 42 -54.45 24.74 -26.41
CA ALA A 42 -54.81 24.19 -25.09
C ALA A 42 -56.06 23.25 -25.14
N PRO A 43 -56.86 23.05 -24.06
CA PRO A 43 -56.68 22.18 -22.87
C PRO A 43 -57.94 21.30 -22.59
N ARG A 44 -58.02 20.55 -21.46
CA ARG A 44 -59.28 20.24 -20.72
C ARG A 44 -59.03 19.44 -19.41
N THR A 45 -59.35 20.02 -18.24
CA THR A 45 -60.52 19.75 -17.33
C THR A 45 -60.35 18.49 -16.47
N SER A 46 -60.77 18.35 -15.21
CA SER A 46 -61.68 19.01 -14.24
C SER A 46 -61.56 18.12 -12.97
N GLY A 47 -61.64 18.53 -11.71
CA GLY A 47 -62.74 19.19 -11.00
C GLY A 47 -62.90 18.48 -9.62
N VAL A 48 -62.78 19.20 -8.51
CA VAL A 48 -63.83 19.63 -7.55
C VAL A 48 -64.31 18.57 -6.52
N PHE A 49 -64.45 19.07 -5.27
CA PHE A 49 -65.23 18.63 -4.09
C PHE A 49 -64.43 17.98 -2.96
N ALA A 50 -64.68 18.20 -1.66
CA ALA A 50 -65.25 19.29 -0.82
C ALA A 50 -65.41 18.69 0.60
N HIS A 51 -65.29 19.56 1.63
CA HIS A 51 -65.85 19.40 2.99
C HIS A 51 -65.28 18.26 3.88
N ARG A 52 -65.18 18.37 5.22
CA ARG A 52 -65.68 19.30 6.25
C ARG A 52 -64.99 18.95 7.59
N ALA A 53 -64.78 19.97 8.44
CA ALA A 53 -65.06 20.01 9.89
C ALA A 53 -64.32 19.01 10.83
N SER A 54 -63.95 19.29 12.09
CA SER A 54 -64.09 20.42 13.03
C SER A 54 -63.60 19.93 14.41
N GLY A 55 -63.17 20.84 15.30
CA GLY A 55 -63.14 20.64 16.77
C GLY A 55 -61.74 20.77 17.38
N ASP A 56 -61.25 21.96 17.77
CA ASP A 56 -61.51 22.77 18.98
C ASP A 56 -61.24 22.08 20.35
N PHE A 57 -60.39 22.73 21.17
CA PHE A 57 -60.45 23.06 22.62
C PHE A 57 -59.01 23.21 23.19
N LYS A 58 -58.47 24.43 23.47
CA LYS A 58 -58.54 25.26 24.71
C LYS A 58 -58.06 24.53 25.99
N ARG A 59 -57.31 25.09 26.95
CA ARG A 59 -56.62 26.39 27.24
C ARG A 59 -55.97 26.23 28.64
N SER A 60 -55.12 27.19 29.04
CA SER A 60 -54.89 27.69 30.42
C SER A 60 -53.84 26.92 31.28
N ASP A 61 -53.05 27.53 32.18
CA ASP A 61 -52.62 28.90 32.48
C ASP A 61 -51.64 28.86 33.70
N VAL A 62 -50.77 29.88 33.80
CA VAL A 62 -50.40 30.63 35.04
C VAL A 62 -49.33 30.13 36.06
N ALA A 63 -48.26 30.97 36.12
CA ALA A 63 -47.57 31.64 37.25
C ALA A 63 -46.52 31.00 38.19
N SER A 64 -45.44 31.79 38.35
CA SER A 64 -44.33 31.85 39.34
C SER A 64 -44.81 32.26 40.76
N PRO A 65 -43.98 32.40 41.85
CA PRO A 65 -42.87 33.42 41.95
C PRO A 65 -41.71 33.20 43.00
N THR A 66 -40.66 34.08 42.91
CA THR A 66 -39.84 34.74 44.01
C THR A 66 -39.00 33.88 45.02
N ASP A 67 -37.91 34.28 45.71
CA ASP A 67 -37.27 35.59 46.03
C ASP A 67 -35.86 35.47 46.70
N SER A 68 -35.10 36.60 46.72
CA SER A 68 -34.13 37.13 47.74
C SER A 68 -32.84 36.37 48.18
N ARG A 69 -31.60 36.90 48.01
CA ARG A 69 -30.79 37.96 48.70
C ARG A 69 -30.18 37.60 50.08
N THR A 70 -28.83 37.70 50.23
CA THR A 70 -28.06 38.65 51.11
C THR A 70 -26.59 38.24 51.36
N SER A 71 -25.77 39.25 51.69
CA SER A 71 -24.29 39.39 51.77
C SER A 71 -23.72 39.44 53.20
N PHE A 72 -22.38 39.31 53.40
CA PHE A 72 -21.43 39.94 54.37
C PHE A 72 -20.15 39.05 54.45
N ASP A 73 -18.90 39.41 54.14
CA ASP A 73 -17.90 40.44 54.55
C ASP A 73 -16.88 40.00 55.64
N SER A 74 -15.65 40.52 55.51
CA SER A 74 -14.52 40.68 56.46
C SER A 74 -13.27 39.75 56.39
N GLY A 75 -12.10 40.38 56.15
CA GLY A 75 -10.72 39.87 56.36
C GLY A 75 -10.22 40.07 57.81
N PRO A 76 -8.90 39.88 58.16
CA PRO A 76 -7.85 40.87 57.82
C PRO A 76 -6.38 40.34 57.71
N ARG A 77 -5.44 41.30 57.55
CA ARG A 77 -3.97 41.27 57.32
C ARG A 77 -3.07 41.07 58.58
N ASN A 78 -1.78 40.68 58.35
CA ASN A 78 -0.47 41.22 58.87
C ASN A 78 0.57 40.07 58.99
N SER A 79 1.83 40.05 58.51
CA SER A 79 3.02 40.96 58.41
C SER A 79 4.09 40.70 59.50
N LEU A 80 5.38 40.55 59.11
CA LEU A 80 6.67 40.95 59.77
C LEU A 80 7.86 40.07 59.24
N SER A 81 8.82 40.57 58.43
CA SER A 81 10.14 41.24 58.72
C SER A 81 11.27 40.31 59.25
N GLY A 82 12.55 40.30 58.84
CA GLY A 82 13.37 41.07 57.87
C GLY A 82 14.89 40.70 57.90
N LEU A 83 15.70 41.36 57.04
CA LEU A 83 17.16 41.73 57.14
C LEU A 83 18.26 40.62 57.00
N LEU A 84 19.33 40.68 56.16
CA LEU A 84 20.40 41.70 55.90
C LEU A 84 21.21 41.48 54.57
N HIS A 85 21.97 42.53 54.17
CA HIS A 85 22.70 42.85 52.91
C HIS A 85 24.09 42.21 52.60
N ARG A 86 24.44 42.13 51.28
CA ARG A 86 25.58 42.75 50.50
C ARG A 86 25.90 41.89 49.24
N ARG A 87 26.28 42.35 48.03
CA ARG A 87 26.59 43.64 47.39
C ARG A 87 26.59 43.43 45.84
N THR A 88 25.92 44.33 45.09
CA THR A 88 26.22 44.92 43.74
C THR A 88 26.84 44.04 42.62
N GLY A 89 26.33 43.89 41.40
CA GLY A 89 25.73 44.81 40.39
C GLY A 89 26.40 44.42 39.05
N GLU A 90 25.84 44.41 37.84
CA GLU A 90 24.75 45.14 37.19
C GLU A 90 24.15 44.29 36.03
N SER A 91 22.93 44.68 35.67
CA SER A 91 22.11 44.29 34.50
C SER A 91 22.57 45.09 33.24
N PRO A 92 21.81 45.26 32.12
CA PRO A 92 20.52 44.71 31.69
C PRO A 92 20.41 44.33 30.18
N ASN A 93 19.19 43.91 29.84
CA ASN A 93 18.58 43.59 28.55
C ASN A 93 18.62 44.63 27.40
N ARG A 94 18.49 44.05 26.19
CA ARG A 94 17.66 44.41 25.02
C ARG A 94 18.20 45.25 23.84
N SER A 95 18.19 44.55 22.70
CA SER A 95 17.66 44.90 21.35
C SER A 95 18.37 45.89 20.41
N ASN A 96 18.80 45.33 19.27
CA ASN A 96 18.64 45.73 17.86
C ASN A 96 18.89 47.19 17.38
N SER A 97 19.97 47.34 16.59
CA SER A 97 19.95 47.60 15.13
C SER A 97 20.76 48.80 14.58
N LYS A 98 21.51 48.48 13.50
CA LYS A 98 21.88 49.27 12.29
C LYS A 98 23.03 50.31 12.25
N VAL A 99 24.02 49.96 11.39
CA VAL A 99 24.56 50.68 10.18
C VAL A 99 25.47 51.92 10.32
N ALA A 100 26.66 51.85 9.68
CA ALA A 100 27.24 52.78 8.66
C ALA A 100 28.78 52.59 8.54
N THR A 101 29.32 51.96 7.47
CA THR A 101 29.99 52.53 6.26
C THR A 101 31.18 53.51 6.47
N ASN A 102 32.39 53.16 5.97
CA ASN A 102 33.01 53.83 4.79
C ASN A 102 34.41 53.34 4.35
N HIS A 103 34.56 53.35 3.01
CA HIS A 103 35.74 53.58 2.15
C HIS A 103 36.84 52.54 1.86
N ALA A 104 37.34 52.67 0.62
CA ALA A 104 38.00 51.68 -0.24
C ALA A 104 39.47 52.04 -0.54
N ARG A 105 40.28 51.05 -0.95
CA ARG A 105 41.08 51.06 -2.21
C ARG A 105 41.93 49.78 -2.43
N SER A 106 41.78 49.22 -3.64
CA SER A 106 42.72 48.52 -4.53
C SER A 106 43.74 47.46 -4.04
N GLY A 107 43.81 46.33 -4.77
CA GLY A 107 45.11 45.70 -5.10
C GLY A 107 45.19 44.17 -5.10
N SER A 108 44.81 43.56 -6.23
CA SER A 108 45.24 42.27 -6.85
C SER A 108 45.93 41.13 -6.07
N HIS A 109 45.33 39.94 -6.26
CA HIS A 109 45.90 38.60 -6.51
C HIS A 109 46.94 37.98 -5.56
N SER A 110 46.50 36.96 -4.80
CA SER A 110 46.82 35.54 -5.03
C SER A 110 46.24 34.69 -3.89
N THR A 111 45.33 33.74 -4.18
CA THR A 111 44.78 32.84 -3.16
C THR A 111 45.34 31.44 -3.33
N HIS A 112 46.27 31.06 -2.44
CA HIS A 112 46.52 29.68 -2.04
C HIS A 112 45.91 29.45 -0.65
N SER A 113 45.34 28.25 -0.50
CA SER A 113 44.48 27.76 0.59
C SER A 113 45.13 27.74 1.99
N PRO A 114 44.39 28.02 3.09
CA PRO A 114 44.89 27.92 4.46
C PRO A 114 44.38 26.63 5.15
N ILE A 115 45.15 25.55 5.07
CA ILE A 115 45.06 24.40 5.99
C ILE A 115 46.44 24.18 6.61
N ARG A 116 46.79 25.03 7.59
CA ARG A 116 47.99 24.82 8.41
C ARG A 116 47.82 25.18 9.89
N ALA A 117 46.65 25.66 10.30
CA ALA A 117 46.40 26.05 11.70
C ALA A 117 45.73 24.96 12.56
N VAL A 118 45.51 23.75 12.03
CA VAL A 118 44.81 22.66 12.76
C VAL A 118 45.75 21.51 13.15
N LYS A 119 47.01 21.53 12.70
CA LYS A 119 47.92 20.38 12.84
C LYS A 119 48.77 20.34 14.11
N GLU A 120 48.55 21.24 15.06
CA GLU A 120 49.41 21.37 16.26
C GLU A 120 48.70 21.23 17.61
N LYS A 121 47.43 20.79 17.64
CA LYS A 121 46.67 20.62 18.91
C LYS A 121 46.25 19.19 19.26
N LEU A 122 46.69 18.18 18.52
CA LEU A 122 46.36 16.78 18.83
C LEU A 122 47.65 15.97 18.90
N HIS A 123 48.13 15.78 20.14
CA HIS A 123 49.32 15.02 20.49
C HIS A 123 49.26 13.59 19.94
N ILE A 124 50.19 13.23 19.07
CA ILE A 124 50.52 11.84 18.75
C ILE A 124 52.03 11.71 18.95
N GLY A 125 52.41 10.89 19.93
CA GLY A 125 53.78 10.46 20.15
C GLY A 125 54.20 9.42 19.12
N ASP A 126 55.48 9.45 18.79
CA ASP A 126 56.19 8.48 17.94
C ASP A 126 55.98 7.04 18.42
N ASN A 127 55.52 6.20 17.51
CA ASN A 127 56.11 4.87 17.34
C ASN A 127 56.06 4.51 15.86
N SER A 128 57.25 4.38 15.30
CA SER A 128 57.57 3.83 14.00
C SER A 128 57.15 2.37 13.86
N SER A 129 56.97 1.98 12.60
CA SER A 129 56.95 0.61 12.03
C SER A 129 55.82 -0.32 12.46
N GLU A 130 54.80 -0.41 11.60
CA GLU A 130 54.26 -1.64 11.00
C GLU A 130 53.05 -1.25 10.13
N ASP A 131 53.31 -0.78 8.90
CA ASP A 131 52.28 -0.45 7.89
C ASP A 131 52.31 -1.47 6.74
N ASP A 132 52.49 -2.75 7.09
CA ASP A 132 52.37 -3.89 6.20
C ASP A 132 51.29 -4.83 6.74
N ASN A 133 50.02 -4.55 6.40
CA ASN A 133 48.91 -5.51 6.21
C ASN A 133 47.53 -4.84 6.32
N LEU A 134 47.26 -3.79 5.52
CA LEU A 134 45.88 -3.39 5.28
C LEU A 134 45.27 -4.30 4.21
N PRO A 135 44.14 -4.99 4.46
CA PRO A 135 43.53 -5.88 3.48
C PRO A 135 43.15 -5.08 2.23
N LEU A 136 43.75 -5.47 1.11
CA LEU A 136 43.54 -4.83 -0.18
C LEU A 136 42.17 -5.24 -0.73
N ASN A 137 41.51 -4.32 -1.41
CA ASN A 137 40.35 -4.69 -2.22
C ASN A 137 40.79 -5.58 -3.40
N ARG A 138 39.83 -6.10 -4.15
CA ARG A 138 40.07 -7.00 -5.29
C ARG A 138 40.90 -6.36 -6.43
N ASP A 139 41.13 -5.05 -6.37
CA ASP A 139 41.92 -4.24 -7.32
C ASP A 139 43.32 -3.85 -6.75
N GLY A 140 43.70 -4.35 -5.58
CA GLY A 140 45.04 -4.11 -5.00
C GLY A 140 45.21 -2.76 -4.29
N GLU A 141 44.12 -2.05 -3.99
CA GLU A 141 44.14 -0.76 -3.27
C GLU A 141 43.70 -0.91 -1.80
N PRO A 142 44.20 -0.06 -0.87
CA PRO A 142 43.80 -0.10 0.54
C PRO A 142 42.31 0.23 0.70
N MET A 143 41.55 -0.62 1.40
CA MET A 143 40.11 -0.41 1.62
C MET A 143 39.81 0.89 2.40
N SER A 144 38.76 1.62 1.98
CA SER A 144 38.31 2.83 2.70
C SER A 144 37.71 2.51 4.07
N LYS A 145 37.74 3.46 5.03
CA LYS A 145 37.20 3.26 6.40
C LYS A 145 35.74 2.77 6.44
N ASN A 146 34.88 3.19 5.51
CA ASN A 146 33.50 2.71 5.44
C ASN A 146 33.38 1.28 4.87
N GLN A 147 34.27 0.88 3.96
CA GLN A 147 34.34 -0.49 3.44
C GLN A 147 34.88 -1.46 4.50
N LEU A 148 35.92 -1.06 5.24
CA LEU A 148 36.45 -1.83 6.37
C LEU A 148 35.35 -2.07 7.42
N ARG A 149 34.60 -1.03 7.80
CA ARG A 149 33.53 -1.15 8.81
C ARG A 149 32.35 -2.02 8.35
N LYS A 150 32.09 -2.08 7.03
CA LYS A 150 31.05 -2.96 6.45
C LYS A 150 31.54 -4.41 6.36
N ALA A 151 32.80 -4.62 5.96
CA ALA A 151 33.43 -5.94 5.92
C ALA A 151 33.59 -6.52 7.33
N GLU A 152 33.99 -5.71 8.30
CA GLU A 152 34.09 -6.09 9.72
C GLU A 152 32.72 -6.46 10.30
N ARG A 153 31.66 -5.70 10.01
CA ARG A 153 30.29 -6.09 10.38
C ARG A 153 29.85 -7.40 9.74
N HIS A 154 30.21 -7.64 8.48
CA HIS A 154 29.87 -8.88 7.78
C HIS A 154 30.66 -10.07 8.36
N ALA A 155 31.95 -9.89 8.63
CA ALA A 155 32.79 -10.90 9.27
C ALA A 155 32.32 -11.22 10.69
N GLN A 156 31.99 -10.19 11.49
CA GLN A 156 31.38 -10.38 12.82
C GLN A 156 30.04 -11.11 12.72
N GLN A 157 29.21 -10.80 11.73
CA GLN A 157 27.93 -11.47 11.52
C GLN A 157 28.09 -12.94 11.08
N GLU A 158 29.06 -13.23 10.21
CA GLU A 158 29.42 -14.59 9.81
C GLU A 158 30.00 -15.40 10.97
N GLU A 159 30.89 -14.81 11.77
CA GLU A 159 31.47 -15.46 12.94
C GLU A 159 30.41 -15.75 13.99
N ARG A 160 29.49 -14.80 14.24
CA ARG A 160 28.32 -15.01 15.12
C ARG A 160 27.40 -16.10 14.58
N SER A 161 27.20 -16.16 13.26
CA SER A 161 26.41 -17.21 12.60
C SER A 161 27.06 -18.59 12.78
N LYS A 162 28.38 -18.69 12.58
CA LYS A 162 29.15 -19.93 12.81
C LYS A 162 29.09 -20.37 14.27
N GLN A 163 29.31 -19.46 15.22
CA GLN A 163 29.20 -19.75 16.65
C GLN A 163 27.79 -20.18 17.05
N ASN A 164 26.75 -19.58 16.45
CA ASN A 164 25.36 -19.99 16.69
C ASN A 164 25.08 -21.40 16.15
N MET A 165 25.51 -21.70 14.91
CA MET A 165 25.37 -23.04 14.33
C MET A 165 26.12 -24.12 15.14
N GLU A 166 27.30 -23.79 15.67
CA GLU A 166 28.06 -24.73 16.51
C GLU A 166 27.37 -25.00 17.85
N LYS A 167 26.87 -23.94 18.51
CA LYS A 167 26.05 -24.08 19.73
C LYS A 167 24.77 -24.87 19.49
N GLU A 168 24.11 -24.65 18.36
CA GLU A 168 22.89 -25.36 17.98
C GLU A 168 23.17 -26.86 17.77
N ARG A 169 24.26 -27.21 17.09
CA ARG A 169 24.70 -28.60 16.94
C ARG A 169 25.05 -29.26 18.27
N GLU A 170 25.69 -28.54 19.20
CA GLU A 170 26.01 -29.06 20.53
C GLU A 170 24.75 -29.30 21.36
N LEU A 171 23.80 -28.37 21.34
CA LEU A 171 22.48 -28.51 21.97
C LEU A 171 21.71 -29.70 21.41
N GLU A 172 21.72 -29.88 20.09
CA GLU A 172 21.05 -31.00 19.40
C GLU A 172 21.68 -32.35 19.77
N ARG A 173 23.01 -32.43 19.82
CA ARG A 173 23.73 -33.62 20.29
C ARG A 173 23.35 -33.96 21.73
N ARG A 174 23.39 -32.98 22.63
CA ARG A 174 23.05 -33.17 24.05
C ARG A 174 21.58 -33.55 24.25
N ARG A 175 20.68 -32.98 23.45
CA ARG A 175 19.25 -33.34 23.44
C ARG A 175 19.07 -34.81 23.06
N LYS A 176 19.73 -35.27 22.00
CA LYS A 176 19.68 -36.67 21.57
C LYS A 176 20.25 -37.63 22.61
N GLU A 177 21.38 -37.28 23.22
CA GLU A 177 21.97 -38.06 24.32
C GLU A 177 21.00 -38.18 25.51
N MET A 178 20.34 -37.08 25.90
CA MET A 178 19.35 -37.08 26.98
C MET A 178 18.10 -37.89 26.63
N GLU A 179 17.65 -37.88 25.37
CA GLU A 179 16.50 -38.66 24.89
C GLU A 179 16.82 -40.16 24.87
N ASP A 180 17.98 -40.55 24.35
CA ASP A 180 18.45 -41.94 24.35
C ASP A 180 18.60 -42.49 25.78
N GLN A 181 18.98 -41.63 26.73
CA GLN A 181 19.13 -41.99 28.13
C GLN A 181 17.78 -42.04 28.86
N ALA A 182 16.88 -41.10 28.57
CA ALA A 182 15.50 -41.12 29.03
C ALA A 182 14.79 -42.41 28.60
N ASP A 183 15.06 -42.88 27.37
CA ASP A 183 14.42 -44.08 26.86
C ASP A 183 14.80 -45.37 27.61
N LYS A 184 16.01 -45.39 28.18
CA LYS A 184 16.55 -46.51 28.96
C LYS A 184 16.21 -46.44 30.44
N GLU A 185 16.15 -45.24 31.01
CA GLU A 185 16.03 -45.04 32.46
C GLU A 185 14.59 -44.77 32.95
N LEU A 186 13.68 -44.29 32.10
CA LEU A 186 12.32 -43.93 32.52
C LEU A 186 11.35 -45.11 32.52
N THR A 187 10.50 -45.19 33.57
CA THR A 187 9.35 -46.11 33.57
C THR A 187 8.25 -45.65 32.60
N PRO A 188 7.36 -46.54 32.13
CA PRO A 188 6.23 -46.15 31.29
C PRO A 188 5.36 -45.03 31.88
N GLU A 189 5.14 -45.05 33.20
CA GLU A 189 4.38 -44.03 33.93
C GLU A 189 5.11 -42.69 33.98
N GLN A 190 6.44 -42.68 34.02
CA GLN A 190 7.19 -41.42 33.97
C GLN A 190 7.25 -40.86 32.54
N LYS A 191 7.30 -41.72 31.52
CA LYS A 191 7.24 -41.31 30.11
C LYS A 191 5.89 -40.70 29.73
N SER A 192 4.78 -41.17 30.32
CA SER A 192 3.44 -40.66 30.00
C SER A 192 3.17 -39.24 30.51
N LYS A 193 3.95 -38.74 31.48
CA LYS A 193 3.73 -37.41 32.11
C LYS A 193 4.13 -36.23 31.24
N TYR A 194 4.89 -36.44 30.17
CA TYR A 194 5.34 -35.35 29.31
C TYR A 194 5.54 -35.77 27.85
N GLY A 195 5.68 -34.79 26.97
CA GLY A 195 5.96 -35.02 25.55
C GLY A 195 5.05 -34.21 24.64
N VAL A 196 4.98 -34.61 23.36
CA VAL A 196 4.19 -33.93 22.34
C VAL A 196 2.94 -34.74 22.05
N THR A 197 1.77 -34.12 22.18
CA THR A 197 0.50 -34.72 21.80
C THR A 197 0.41 -34.81 20.28
N HIS A 198 0.00 -35.98 19.78
CA HIS A 198 -0.19 -36.17 18.35
C HIS A 198 -1.26 -35.20 17.79
N PRO A 199 -1.05 -34.54 16.63
CA PRO A 199 -2.00 -33.56 16.10
C PRO A 199 -3.43 -34.10 15.95
N ASN A 200 -3.55 -35.38 15.56
CA ASN A 200 -4.84 -36.06 15.38
C ASN A 200 -5.44 -36.67 16.67
N ALA A 201 -4.86 -36.39 17.85
CA ALA A 201 -5.34 -36.96 19.12
C ALA A 201 -6.79 -36.56 19.44
N TYR A 202 -7.26 -35.42 18.93
CA TYR A 202 -8.62 -34.91 19.16
C TYR A 202 -9.68 -35.54 18.25
N ALA A 203 -9.28 -36.33 17.26
CA ALA A 203 -10.19 -37.09 16.40
C ALA A 203 -10.28 -38.57 16.79
N GLY A 204 -9.64 -38.95 17.90
CA GLY A 204 -9.71 -40.29 18.47
C GLY A 204 -11.02 -40.54 19.23
N VAL A 205 -11.01 -41.53 20.12
CA VAL A 205 -12.14 -41.80 21.03
C VAL A 205 -12.38 -40.58 21.90
N TRP A 206 -13.62 -40.11 21.95
CA TRP A 206 -13.99 -38.99 22.80
C TRP A 206 -13.90 -39.40 24.28
N ASP A 207 -12.89 -38.88 24.97
CA ASP A 207 -12.72 -38.98 26.42
C ASP A 207 -12.84 -37.59 27.07
N PRO A 208 -14.01 -37.21 27.64
CA PRO A 208 -14.24 -35.89 28.20
C PRO A 208 -13.57 -35.73 29.57
N GLN A 209 -12.31 -35.30 29.58
CA GLN A 209 -11.62 -34.88 30.79
C GLN A 209 -11.98 -33.42 31.17
N PRO A 210 -12.30 -33.13 32.44
CA PRO A 210 -12.65 -31.78 32.86
C PRO A 210 -11.44 -30.84 32.73
N ARG A 211 -11.63 -29.72 32.04
CA ARG A 211 -10.60 -28.69 31.84
C ARG A 211 -11.01 -27.41 32.54
N HIS A 212 -10.13 -26.92 33.40
CA HIS A 212 -10.35 -25.74 34.22
C HIS A 212 -9.83 -24.49 33.51
N LYS A 213 -10.37 -23.33 33.89
CA LYS A 213 -9.87 -22.03 33.44
C LYS A 213 -8.99 -21.42 34.53
N ILE A 214 -7.88 -20.80 34.12
CA ILE A 214 -6.90 -20.24 35.06
C ILE A 214 -7.52 -19.12 35.90
N GLN A 215 -8.39 -18.31 35.30
CA GLN A 215 -9.08 -17.19 35.96
C GLN A 215 -9.99 -17.62 37.13
N ASP A 216 -10.38 -18.90 37.19
CA ASP A 216 -11.31 -19.40 38.21
C ASP A 216 -10.55 -19.94 39.45
N PHE A 217 -9.21 -19.97 39.41
CA PHE A 217 -8.38 -20.45 40.53
C PHE A 217 -8.22 -19.39 41.62
N SER A 218 -8.22 -19.85 42.87
CA SER A 218 -8.04 -18.98 44.05
C SER A 218 -7.40 -19.74 45.21
N ALA A 219 -7.03 -19.03 46.28
CA ALA A 219 -6.53 -19.62 47.53
C ALA A 219 -7.46 -20.69 48.14
N LYS A 220 -8.77 -20.69 47.84
CA LYS A 220 -9.73 -21.70 48.33
C LYS A 220 -9.56 -23.07 47.66
N ASP A 221 -8.81 -23.12 46.56
CA ASP A 221 -8.62 -24.30 45.73
C ASP A 221 -7.28 -25.00 45.99
N VAL A 222 -6.49 -24.51 46.96
CA VAL A 222 -5.23 -25.12 47.38
C VAL A 222 -5.45 -26.60 47.73
N GLY A 223 -4.58 -27.46 47.22
CA GLY A 223 -4.63 -28.91 47.34
C GLY A 223 -5.45 -29.62 46.26
N LYS A 224 -6.21 -28.91 45.43
CA LYS A 224 -6.97 -29.52 44.32
C LYS A 224 -6.05 -29.86 43.15
N GLU A 225 -6.29 -31.02 42.54
CA GLU A 225 -5.72 -31.36 41.24
C GLU A 225 -6.49 -30.63 40.14
N VAL A 226 -5.78 -29.99 39.23
CA VAL A 226 -6.34 -29.23 38.12
C VAL A 226 -5.68 -29.61 36.81
N VAL A 227 -6.49 -29.66 35.76
CA VAL A 227 -6.07 -29.84 34.37
C VAL A 227 -6.50 -28.62 33.57
N PHE A 228 -5.58 -27.97 32.87
CA PHE A 228 -5.90 -26.79 32.07
C PHE A 228 -4.98 -26.65 30.84
N ARG A 229 -5.49 -25.97 29.81
CA ARG A 229 -4.73 -25.63 28.60
C ARG A 229 -4.27 -24.18 28.69
N ALA A 230 -2.98 -23.95 28.46
CA ALA A 230 -2.38 -22.61 28.50
C ALA A 230 -1.30 -22.44 27.44
N ARG A 231 -0.87 -21.19 27.24
CA ARG A 231 0.41 -20.90 26.59
C ARG A 231 1.49 -20.75 27.64
N ILE A 232 2.70 -21.17 27.34
CA ILE A 232 3.88 -20.76 28.09
C ILE A 232 4.12 -19.29 27.77
N HIS A 233 3.89 -18.37 28.70
CA HIS A 233 4.10 -16.94 28.49
C HIS A 233 5.58 -16.59 28.51
N HIS A 234 6.27 -17.09 29.53
CA HIS A 234 7.72 -17.16 29.62
C HIS A 234 8.09 -18.27 30.62
N LEU A 235 9.35 -18.69 30.62
CA LEU A 235 9.87 -19.63 31.60
C LEU A 235 11.19 -19.13 32.16
N ARG A 236 11.54 -19.55 33.38
CA ARG A 236 12.80 -19.20 34.04
C ARG A 236 13.45 -20.47 34.57
N LYS A 237 14.62 -20.78 34.03
CA LYS A 237 15.49 -21.84 34.54
C LYS A 237 16.21 -21.33 35.78
N MET A 238 16.03 -22.01 36.90
CA MET A 238 16.64 -21.62 38.17
C MET A 238 17.81 -22.53 38.54
N SER A 239 17.65 -23.85 38.36
CA SER A 239 18.71 -24.83 38.57
C SER A 239 18.44 -26.07 37.70
N SER A 240 19.33 -27.07 37.74
CA SER A 240 19.07 -28.36 37.10
C SER A 240 17.92 -29.16 37.72
N LYS A 241 17.38 -28.72 38.88
CA LYS A 241 16.36 -29.43 39.63
C LYS A 241 14.98 -28.78 39.58
N PHE A 242 14.84 -27.56 39.08
CA PHE A 242 13.52 -26.94 38.94
C PHE A 242 13.47 -25.79 37.94
N VAL A 243 12.30 -25.62 37.33
CA VAL A 243 11.96 -24.61 36.32
C VAL A 243 10.65 -23.92 36.72
N PHE A 244 10.60 -22.61 36.57
CA PHE A 244 9.35 -21.85 36.68
C PHE A 244 8.75 -21.61 35.31
N PHE A 245 7.45 -21.84 35.21
CA PHE A 245 6.63 -21.44 34.07
C PHE A 245 5.74 -20.29 34.48
N MET A 246 5.53 -19.35 33.58
CA MET A 246 4.39 -18.45 33.63
C MET A 246 3.39 -18.95 32.58
N PHE A 247 2.27 -19.49 33.01
CA PHE A 247 1.21 -19.93 32.10
C PHE A 247 0.24 -18.79 31.85
N ARG A 248 -0.11 -18.55 30.59
CA ARG A 248 -1.11 -17.55 30.18
C ARG A 248 -2.30 -18.22 29.52
N GLN A 249 -3.49 -17.86 29.96
CA GLN A 249 -4.75 -18.13 29.29
C GLN A 249 -5.51 -16.82 29.13
N GLN A 250 -5.49 -16.26 27.91
CA GLN A 250 -6.10 -14.96 27.60
C GLN A 250 -5.56 -13.84 28.51
N LEU A 251 -6.41 -13.25 29.36
CA LEU A 251 -6.06 -12.18 30.29
C LEU A 251 -5.41 -12.68 31.58
N ALA A 252 -5.53 -13.96 31.89
CA ALA A 252 -5.06 -14.53 33.14
C ALA A 252 -3.66 -15.16 32.98
N THR A 253 -2.80 -14.92 33.97
CA THR A 253 -1.51 -15.59 34.15
C THR A 253 -1.41 -16.22 35.54
N ILE A 254 -0.76 -17.38 35.60
CA ILE A 254 -0.47 -18.11 36.85
C ILE A 254 0.94 -18.71 36.77
N GLN A 255 1.63 -18.75 37.91
CA GLN A 255 2.93 -19.40 38.01
C GLN A 255 2.78 -20.92 38.14
N GLY A 256 3.58 -21.65 37.39
CA GLY A 256 3.80 -23.08 37.54
C GLY A 256 5.23 -23.38 38.00
N VAL A 257 5.37 -24.38 38.85
CA VAL A 257 6.63 -24.87 39.40
C VAL A 257 6.79 -26.33 39.01
N LEU A 258 7.82 -26.62 38.24
CA LEU A 258 8.23 -27.99 37.94
C LEU A 258 9.48 -28.30 38.75
N LEU A 259 9.38 -29.22 39.72
CA LEU A 259 10.45 -29.58 40.65
C LEU A 259 10.77 -31.07 40.54
N GLU A 260 12.05 -31.42 40.50
CA GLU A 260 12.51 -32.81 40.50
C GLU A 260 12.14 -33.49 41.81
N HIS A 261 11.42 -34.61 41.73
CA HIS A 261 11.19 -35.54 42.84
C HIS A 261 10.95 -36.95 42.28
N ALA A 262 10.67 -37.93 43.14
CA ALA A 262 10.58 -39.36 42.76
C ALA A 262 9.72 -39.65 41.50
N ASP A 263 8.71 -38.82 41.25
CA ASP A 263 7.74 -38.95 40.18
C ASP A 263 8.01 -38.07 38.95
N ILE A 264 8.88 -37.05 39.07
CA ILE A 264 9.22 -36.08 38.04
C ILE A 264 10.71 -36.21 37.75
N SER A 265 11.05 -36.76 36.58
CA SER A 265 12.43 -37.08 36.23
C SER A 265 13.25 -35.86 35.83
N LYS A 266 14.58 -35.96 35.98
CA LYS A 266 15.55 -35.01 35.38
C LYS A 266 15.37 -34.84 33.86
N TYR A 267 14.84 -35.86 33.17
CA TYR A 267 14.59 -35.85 31.73
C TYR A 267 13.37 -34.99 31.36
N MET A 268 12.29 -35.07 32.13
CA MET A 268 11.13 -34.18 31.97
C MET A 268 11.54 -32.72 32.18
N LEU A 269 12.34 -32.45 33.21
CA LEU A 269 12.88 -31.11 33.47
C LEU A 269 13.75 -30.59 32.32
N TYR A 270 14.69 -31.41 31.84
CA TYR A 270 15.53 -31.06 30.70
C TYR A 270 14.70 -30.84 29.43
N TRP A 271 13.67 -31.63 29.18
CA TRP A 271 12.76 -31.42 28.05
C TRP A 271 11.97 -30.12 28.20
N ALA A 272 11.39 -29.87 29.37
CA ALA A 272 10.50 -28.74 29.62
C ALA A 272 11.24 -27.39 29.62
N GLU A 273 12.51 -27.35 30.04
CA GLU A 273 13.31 -26.11 30.03
C GLU A 273 13.69 -25.63 28.62
N HIS A 274 13.58 -26.49 27.60
CA HIS A 274 13.85 -26.17 26.20
C HIS A 274 12.57 -25.88 25.38
N LEU A 275 11.42 -25.78 26.03
CA LEU A 275 10.19 -25.38 25.36
C LEU A 275 10.19 -23.88 25.05
N ASP A 276 9.73 -23.51 23.86
CA ASP A 276 9.62 -22.11 23.48
C ASP A 276 8.45 -21.42 24.19
N ALA A 277 8.63 -20.13 24.50
CA ALA A 277 7.51 -19.27 24.85
C ALA A 277 6.47 -19.27 23.70
N GLU A 278 5.22 -19.07 24.06
CA GLU A 278 4.01 -19.19 23.23
C GLU A 278 3.59 -20.62 22.83
N THR A 279 4.38 -21.65 23.16
CA THR A 279 3.97 -23.05 23.03
C THR A 279 2.68 -23.30 23.80
N VAL A 280 1.70 -23.97 23.16
CA VAL A 280 0.45 -24.38 23.79
C VAL A 280 0.66 -25.72 24.48
N VAL A 281 0.36 -25.75 25.76
CA VAL A 281 0.52 -26.91 26.63
C VAL A 281 -0.77 -27.28 27.34
N LEU A 282 -0.96 -28.57 27.55
CA LEU A 282 -1.88 -29.14 28.52
C LEU A 282 -1.10 -29.40 29.80
N VAL A 283 -1.56 -28.83 30.90
CA VAL A 283 -0.91 -28.90 32.22
C VAL A 283 -1.83 -29.65 33.16
N LYS A 284 -1.29 -30.62 33.89
CA LYS A 284 -1.92 -31.22 35.06
C LYS A 284 -1.03 -31.02 36.27
N GLY A 285 -1.62 -30.58 37.38
CA GLY A 285 -0.87 -30.26 38.58
C GLY A 285 -1.77 -30.01 39.79
N ILE A 286 -1.14 -29.69 40.91
CA ILE A 286 -1.82 -29.41 42.19
C ILE A 286 -1.66 -27.93 42.52
N LEU A 287 -2.75 -27.27 42.88
CA LEU A 287 -2.72 -25.89 43.39
C LEU A 287 -2.05 -25.85 44.78
N GLN A 288 -1.13 -24.92 44.99
CA GLN A 288 -0.45 -24.72 46.26
C GLN A 288 -0.25 -23.25 46.59
N GLU A 289 0.04 -22.96 47.86
CA GLU A 289 0.44 -21.62 48.29
C GLU A 289 1.81 -21.23 47.70
N PRO A 290 1.99 -19.97 47.24
CA PRO A 290 3.26 -19.52 46.70
C PRO A 290 4.38 -19.58 47.74
N LYS A 291 5.50 -20.23 47.39
CA LYS A 291 6.70 -20.26 48.24
C LYS A 291 7.55 -18.98 48.18
N ALA A 292 6.98 -17.89 47.65
CA ALA A 292 7.64 -16.59 47.55
C ALA A 292 7.82 -15.96 48.94
N LYS A 293 8.87 -15.13 49.12
CA LYS A 293 9.16 -14.48 50.42
C LYS A 293 8.01 -13.61 50.96
N GLN A 294 7.15 -13.12 50.07
CA GLN A 294 6.01 -12.26 50.37
C GLN A 294 4.67 -13.02 50.37
N GLY A 295 4.68 -14.34 50.12
CA GLY A 295 3.47 -15.16 49.99
C GLY A 295 2.69 -14.96 48.68
N GLU A 296 3.15 -14.09 47.78
CA GLU A 296 2.45 -13.75 46.53
C GLU A 296 3.39 -13.77 45.31
N VAL A 297 2.81 -14.04 44.14
CA VAL A 297 3.50 -13.95 42.84
C VAL A 297 3.08 -12.68 42.09
N LEU A 298 3.74 -11.55 42.40
CA LEU A 298 3.41 -10.22 41.84
C LEU A 298 3.47 -10.12 40.30
N GLY A 299 4.19 -11.03 39.64
CA GLY A 299 4.30 -11.06 38.17
C GLY A 299 3.15 -11.78 37.45
N ALA A 300 2.21 -12.38 38.20
CA ALA A 300 1.05 -13.09 37.68
C ALA A 300 -0.25 -12.35 38.04
N THR A 301 -1.31 -12.51 37.25
CA THR A 301 -2.62 -11.96 37.63
C THR A 301 -3.21 -12.73 38.81
N ILE A 302 -3.02 -14.06 38.83
CA ILE A 302 -3.34 -14.92 39.96
C ILE A 302 -2.09 -14.96 40.85
N HIS A 303 -2.14 -14.22 41.96
CA HIS A 303 -0.98 -13.94 42.81
C HIS A 303 -0.96 -14.78 44.09
N ASP A 304 -2.11 -15.28 44.53
CA ASP A 304 -2.34 -15.97 45.80
C ASP A 304 -2.13 -17.49 45.74
N VAL A 305 -1.99 -18.06 44.53
CA VAL A 305 -1.73 -19.49 44.31
C VAL A 305 -0.75 -19.75 43.17
N GLU A 306 -0.07 -20.88 43.22
CA GLU A 306 0.78 -21.40 42.13
C GLU A 306 0.47 -22.89 41.85
N ILE A 307 0.92 -23.38 40.71
CA ILE A 307 0.72 -24.78 40.28
C ILE A 307 1.98 -25.60 40.51
N SER A 308 1.90 -26.66 41.31
CA SER A 308 2.89 -27.75 41.29
C SER A 308 2.62 -28.62 40.06
N VAL A 309 3.46 -28.50 39.02
CA VAL A 309 3.26 -29.17 37.73
C VAL A 309 3.65 -30.64 37.83
N HIS A 310 2.72 -31.54 37.53
CA HIS A 310 2.93 -33.00 37.61
C HIS A 310 2.94 -33.66 36.23
N GLU A 311 2.16 -33.15 35.28
CA GLU A 311 2.20 -33.57 33.86
C GLU A 311 2.16 -32.34 32.95
N LEU A 312 2.88 -32.41 31.83
CA LEU A 312 3.02 -31.32 30.87
C LEU A 312 3.14 -31.85 29.44
N HIS A 313 2.13 -31.63 28.61
CA HIS A 313 2.12 -32.08 27.21
C HIS A 313 2.03 -30.90 26.24
N VAL A 314 2.85 -30.91 25.20
CA VAL A 314 2.79 -29.92 24.12
C VAL A 314 1.69 -30.30 23.15
N GLU A 315 0.67 -29.44 23.02
CA GLU A 315 -0.40 -29.61 22.05
C GLU A 315 -0.12 -28.85 20.74
N ALA A 316 0.62 -27.73 20.81
CA ALA A 316 1.07 -27.00 19.63
C ALA A 316 2.39 -26.26 19.91
N ALA A 317 3.46 -26.69 19.23
CA ALA A 317 4.79 -26.09 19.33
C ALA A 317 4.95 -24.85 18.43
N VAL A 318 5.93 -24.01 18.75
CA VAL A 318 6.40 -22.95 17.85
C VAL A 318 7.31 -23.58 16.79
N THR A 319 7.01 -23.36 15.51
CA THR A 319 7.75 -23.97 14.38
C THR A 319 8.66 -23.00 13.65
N GLU A 320 8.51 -21.70 13.91
CA GLU A 320 9.27 -20.62 13.29
C GLU A 320 9.57 -19.54 14.34
N HIS A 321 10.69 -18.85 14.20
CA HIS A 321 11.09 -17.79 15.11
C HIS A 321 10.03 -16.69 15.21
N LEU A 322 9.60 -16.37 16.43
CA LEU A 322 8.63 -15.31 16.67
C LEU A 322 9.27 -13.92 16.48
N PRO A 323 8.59 -12.96 15.84
CA PRO A 323 9.15 -11.61 15.62
C PRO A 323 9.40 -10.84 16.92
N PHE A 324 8.68 -11.18 17.99
CA PHE A 324 8.87 -10.70 19.36
C PHE A 324 8.10 -11.62 20.33
N ASN A 325 8.47 -11.61 21.61
CA ASN A 325 7.72 -12.30 22.65
C ASN A 325 6.55 -11.43 23.15
N VAL A 326 5.41 -12.04 23.51
CA VAL A 326 4.27 -11.29 24.05
C VAL A 326 4.62 -10.61 25.38
N ASN A 327 5.43 -11.24 26.24
CA ASN A 327 5.88 -10.62 27.50
C ASN A 327 6.70 -9.33 27.24
N GLU A 328 7.42 -9.25 26.13
CA GLU A 328 8.16 -8.05 25.73
C GLU A 328 7.22 -6.99 25.13
N ALA A 329 6.19 -7.42 24.41
CA ALA A 329 5.18 -6.52 23.86
C ALA A 329 4.24 -5.92 24.92
N GLU A 330 4.21 -6.51 26.13
CA GLU A 330 3.45 -6.00 27.28
C GLU A 330 4.20 -4.96 28.13
N VAL A 331 5.45 -4.63 27.76
CA VAL A 331 6.20 -3.58 28.43
C VAL A 331 5.60 -2.21 28.10
N SER A 332 5.16 -1.48 29.12
CA SER A 332 4.64 -0.12 28.99
C SER A 332 5.78 0.91 28.93
N GLN A 333 5.45 2.14 28.50
CA GLN A 333 6.44 3.24 28.54
C GLN A 333 6.84 3.57 29.98
N ALA A 334 5.89 3.52 30.91
CA ALA A 334 6.15 3.75 32.32
C ALA A 334 7.12 2.72 32.92
N ASP A 335 7.07 1.45 32.47
CA ASP A 335 8.02 0.42 32.90
C ASP A 335 9.44 0.74 32.44
N VAL A 336 9.59 1.19 31.19
CA VAL A 336 10.89 1.61 30.63
C VAL A 336 11.43 2.82 31.38
N ASP A 337 10.60 3.83 31.60
CA ASP A 337 10.98 5.06 32.30
C ASP A 337 11.36 4.76 33.76
N ALA A 338 10.61 3.86 34.43
CA ALA A 338 10.91 3.41 35.79
C ALA A 338 12.25 2.66 35.87
N GLU A 339 12.57 1.79 34.91
CA GLU A 339 13.87 1.11 34.85
C GLU A 339 15.03 2.08 34.64
N LEU A 340 14.86 3.05 33.74
CA LEU A 340 15.86 4.11 33.47
C LEU A 340 16.11 5.00 34.69
N SER A 341 15.11 5.15 35.57
CA SER A 341 15.21 5.97 36.77
C SER A 341 15.91 5.31 37.97
N ARG A 342 16.27 4.03 37.88
CA ARG A 342 16.92 3.31 39.01
C ARG A 342 18.41 3.67 39.13
N ASP A 343 18.86 3.92 40.36
CA ASP A 343 20.25 4.30 40.68
C ASP A 343 21.30 3.22 40.32
N ASP A 344 20.88 1.96 40.17
CA ASP A 344 21.73 0.81 39.84
C ASP A 344 21.70 0.42 38.35
N HIS A 345 21.18 1.30 37.49
CA HIS A 345 21.06 1.06 36.06
C HIS A 345 22.42 0.76 35.40
N LYS A 346 22.61 -0.49 34.96
CA LYS A 346 23.76 -0.91 34.14
C LYS A 346 23.43 -0.68 32.66
N GLU A 347 24.25 0.12 31.97
CA GLU A 347 24.15 0.32 30.51
C GLU A 347 24.16 -1.05 29.78
N GLY A 348 23.05 -1.42 29.15
CA GLY A 348 22.94 -2.61 28.28
C GLY A 348 21.81 -3.60 28.59
N HIS A 349 21.05 -3.41 29.68
CA HIS A 349 19.93 -4.29 30.08
C HIS A 349 18.56 -3.57 30.06
N ASN A 350 18.34 -2.71 29.08
CA ASN A 350 17.12 -1.90 29.04
C ASN A 350 15.99 -2.69 28.37
N ARG A 351 14.81 -2.78 29.00
CA ARG A 351 13.61 -3.25 28.29
C ARG A 351 13.28 -2.25 27.19
N VAL A 352 13.02 -2.77 25.98
CA VAL A 352 12.69 -1.94 24.82
C VAL A 352 11.23 -2.18 24.47
N LYS A 353 10.46 -1.09 24.39
CA LYS A 353 9.08 -1.14 23.89
C LYS A 353 9.07 -1.53 22.41
N ILE A 354 8.34 -2.59 22.07
CA ILE A 354 8.16 -3.01 20.68
C ILE A 354 7.34 -1.94 19.92
N THR A 355 7.84 -1.52 18.75
CA THR A 355 7.18 -0.47 17.96
C THR A 355 5.83 -0.91 17.41
N ASP A 356 4.88 0.03 17.31
CA ASP A 356 3.55 -0.22 16.74
C ASP A 356 3.63 -0.80 15.32
N ARG A 357 4.59 -0.35 14.50
CA ARG A 357 4.81 -0.90 13.15
C ARG A 357 5.10 -2.39 13.19
N THR A 358 6.03 -2.82 14.05
CA THR A 358 6.37 -4.24 14.20
C THR A 358 5.18 -5.04 14.72
N ARG A 359 4.41 -4.49 15.67
CA ARG A 359 3.21 -5.12 16.23
C ARG A 359 2.11 -5.30 15.20
N LEU A 360 1.77 -4.25 14.46
CA LEU A 360 0.72 -4.27 13.43
C LEU A 360 1.09 -5.15 12.22
N SER A 361 2.38 -5.18 11.83
CA SER A 361 2.85 -6.10 10.78
C SER A 361 2.81 -7.57 11.21
N ASN A 362 2.85 -7.85 12.51
CA ASN A 362 2.78 -9.20 13.09
C ASN A 362 1.53 -9.33 13.97
N ARG A 363 0.38 -8.94 13.42
CA ARG A 363 -0.85 -8.69 14.19
C ARG A 363 -1.31 -9.89 15.03
N VAL A 364 -1.13 -11.12 14.56
CA VAL A 364 -1.59 -12.32 15.27
C VAL A 364 -0.91 -12.50 16.63
N ILE A 365 0.40 -12.24 16.73
CA ILE A 365 1.13 -12.34 18.01
C ILE A 365 0.79 -11.15 18.91
N ASP A 366 0.64 -9.95 18.34
CA ASP A 366 0.22 -8.75 19.07
C ASP A 366 -1.19 -8.86 19.68
N LEU A 367 -2.13 -9.49 18.97
CA LEU A 367 -3.48 -9.77 19.47
C LEU A 367 -3.51 -10.70 20.69
N ARG A 368 -2.38 -11.33 21.06
CA ARG A 368 -2.26 -12.15 22.27
C ARG A 368 -1.91 -11.35 23.52
N THR A 369 -1.44 -10.11 23.37
CA THR A 369 -1.19 -9.22 24.52
C THR A 369 -2.49 -8.96 25.27
N THR A 370 -2.40 -8.83 26.59
CA THR A 370 -3.52 -8.54 27.47
C THR A 370 -4.24 -7.25 27.09
N ALA A 371 -3.50 -6.21 26.68
CA ALA A 371 -4.08 -4.95 26.19
C ALA A 371 -4.95 -5.16 24.94
N SER A 372 -4.42 -5.82 23.88
CA SER A 372 -5.21 -6.10 22.67
C SER A 372 -6.41 -7.00 22.97
N GLN A 373 -6.22 -8.01 23.81
CA GLN A 373 -7.29 -8.88 24.29
C GLN A 373 -8.41 -8.09 24.99
N GLY A 374 -8.07 -7.11 25.83
CA GLY A 374 -9.04 -6.21 26.48
C GLY A 374 -9.77 -5.33 25.47
N ILE A 375 -9.03 -4.69 24.56
CA ILE A 375 -9.57 -3.79 23.52
C ILE A 375 -10.67 -4.49 22.71
N PHE A 376 -10.41 -5.71 22.23
CA PHE A 376 -11.36 -6.41 21.36
C PHE A 376 -12.54 -7.05 22.12
N ARG A 377 -12.40 -7.34 23.42
CA ARG A 377 -13.55 -7.69 24.27
C ARG A 377 -14.49 -6.49 24.45
N ILE A 378 -13.92 -5.30 24.71
CA ILE A 378 -14.69 -4.05 24.80
C ILE A 378 -15.35 -3.74 23.45
N GLN A 379 -14.63 -3.89 22.33
CA GLN A 379 -15.22 -3.71 21.00
C GLN A 379 -16.46 -4.59 20.78
N SER A 380 -16.36 -5.88 21.15
CA SER A 380 -17.49 -6.81 21.09
C SER A 380 -18.64 -6.37 22.01
N GLY A 381 -18.32 -5.90 23.22
CA GLY A 381 -19.27 -5.33 24.17
C GLY A 381 -20.01 -4.12 23.63
N ILE A 382 -19.33 -3.20 22.93
CA ILE A 382 -19.94 -2.03 22.28
C ILE A 382 -21.00 -2.48 21.27
N CYS A 383 -20.66 -3.42 20.39
CA CYS A 383 -21.63 -3.96 19.43
C CYS A 383 -22.83 -4.64 20.10
N ASN A 384 -22.62 -5.38 21.19
CA ASN A 384 -23.71 -6.04 21.91
C ASN A 384 -24.62 -5.02 22.61
N LEU A 385 -24.05 -4.00 23.25
CA LEU A 385 -24.81 -2.94 23.93
C LEU A 385 -25.58 -2.07 22.93
N PHE A 386 -25.00 -1.77 21.76
CA PHE A 386 -25.68 -1.09 20.67
C PHE A 386 -26.93 -1.85 20.22
N ARG A 387 -26.79 -3.15 19.90
CA ARG A 387 -27.93 -4.01 19.54
C ARG A 387 -28.98 -4.05 20.65
N THR A 388 -28.56 -4.40 21.87
CA THR A 388 -29.46 -4.57 23.01
C THR A 388 -30.27 -3.31 23.29
N GLN A 389 -29.66 -2.12 23.21
CA GLN A 389 -30.38 -0.87 23.43
C GLN A 389 -31.41 -0.61 22.32
N LEU A 390 -31.04 -0.81 21.05
CA LEU A 390 -31.94 -0.58 19.93
C LEU A 390 -33.08 -1.61 19.84
N ASP A 391 -32.79 -2.88 20.13
CA ASP A 391 -33.80 -3.94 20.26
C ASP A 391 -34.84 -3.58 21.33
N SER A 392 -34.39 -3.02 22.46
CA SER A 392 -35.29 -2.57 23.53
C SER A 392 -36.21 -1.39 23.13
N GLU A 393 -35.84 -0.66 22.07
CA GLU A 393 -36.60 0.46 21.51
C GLU A 393 -37.39 0.09 20.24
N GLY A 394 -37.44 -1.21 19.91
CA GLY A 394 -38.21 -1.78 18.80
C GLY A 394 -37.58 -1.61 17.43
N PHE A 395 -36.27 -1.44 17.34
CA PHE A 395 -35.56 -1.43 16.06
C PHE A 395 -35.41 -2.84 15.49
N ILE A 396 -35.22 -2.92 14.17
CA ILE A 396 -34.98 -4.16 13.43
C ILE A 396 -33.57 -4.12 12.82
N GLU A 397 -32.76 -5.17 13.05
CA GLU A 397 -31.48 -5.34 12.35
C GLU A 397 -31.71 -5.64 10.87
N ILE A 398 -31.05 -4.89 9.99
CA ILE A 398 -31.08 -5.09 8.54
C ILE A 398 -29.68 -5.43 8.02
N HIS A 399 -29.63 -6.10 6.87
CA HIS A 399 -28.38 -6.44 6.18
C HIS A 399 -28.43 -5.94 4.74
N THR A 400 -27.59 -4.96 4.42
CA THR A 400 -27.65 -4.27 3.12
C THR A 400 -26.49 -4.67 2.22
N PRO A 401 -26.68 -4.72 0.89
CA PRO A 401 -25.61 -5.07 -0.03
C PRO A 401 -24.48 -4.03 0.03
N LYS A 402 -23.24 -4.50 0.07
CA LYS A 402 -22.04 -3.64 0.01
C LYS A 402 -21.54 -3.42 -1.41
N LEU A 403 -22.11 -4.13 -2.38
CA LEU A 403 -21.89 -3.93 -3.81
C LEU A 403 -23.02 -3.06 -4.38
N GLN A 404 -22.65 -2.03 -5.12
CA GLN A 404 -23.58 -1.08 -5.71
C GLN A 404 -23.28 -0.87 -7.20
N GLY A 405 -24.32 -0.65 -8.00
CA GLY A 405 -24.22 -0.44 -9.44
C GLY A 405 -23.66 0.94 -9.83
N GLY A 406 -23.72 1.92 -8.93
CA GLY A 406 -23.24 3.28 -9.13
C GLY A 406 -22.34 3.75 -7.99
N ALA A 407 -21.54 4.78 -8.26
CA ALA A 407 -20.80 5.49 -7.22
C ALA A 407 -21.80 6.28 -6.36
N THR A 408 -22.09 5.80 -5.15
CA THR A 408 -23.04 6.47 -4.27
C THR A 408 -22.33 7.43 -3.33
N GLU A 409 -22.98 8.57 -3.08
CA GLU A 409 -22.54 9.68 -2.22
C GLU A 409 -21.38 10.54 -2.75
N SER A 410 -21.44 11.80 -2.34
CA SER A 410 -20.72 12.97 -2.84
C SER A 410 -19.20 12.80 -2.93
N GLY A 411 -18.60 13.17 -4.07
CA GLY A 411 -17.24 13.74 -4.20
C GLY A 411 -16.02 12.92 -3.75
N ALA A 412 -16.20 11.86 -2.97
CA ALA A 412 -15.15 11.01 -2.44
C ALA A 412 -14.86 9.85 -3.40
N SER A 413 -13.60 9.41 -3.46
CA SER A 413 -13.22 8.23 -4.22
C SER A 413 -13.96 7.00 -3.68
N VAL A 414 -14.60 6.25 -4.58
CA VAL A 414 -15.23 4.94 -4.30
C VAL A 414 -14.32 3.82 -4.81
N PHE A 415 -14.31 2.67 -4.12
CA PHE A 415 -13.60 1.50 -4.63
C PHE A 415 -14.39 0.88 -5.76
N LYS A 416 -13.80 0.85 -6.96
CA LYS A 416 -14.34 0.16 -8.13
C LYS A 416 -13.84 -1.29 -8.14
N ILE A 417 -14.75 -2.22 -8.43
CA ILE A 417 -14.44 -3.63 -8.62
C ILE A 417 -14.94 -4.10 -9.99
N ASP A 418 -14.32 -5.15 -10.52
CA ASP A 418 -14.86 -5.88 -11.67
C ASP A 418 -15.89 -6.91 -11.19
N TYR A 419 -17.12 -6.78 -11.68
CA TYR A 419 -18.27 -7.60 -11.33
C TYR A 419 -18.78 -8.30 -12.59
N PHE A 420 -18.14 -9.44 -12.91
CA PHE A 420 -18.44 -10.25 -14.09
C PHE A 420 -18.31 -9.46 -15.42
N GLY A 421 -17.22 -8.70 -15.59
CA GLY A 421 -16.98 -7.87 -16.77
C GLY A 421 -17.73 -6.53 -16.78
N ARG A 422 -18.41 -6.19 -15.67
CA ARG A 422 -19.13 -4.92 -15.47
C ARG A 422 -18.56 -4.22 -14.26
N GLY A 423 -18.56 -2.89 -14.25
CA GLY A 423 -18.15 -2.15 -13.06
C GLY A 423 -19.18 -2.26 -11.94
N ALA A 424 -18.72 -2.50 -10.72
CA ALA A 424 -19.49 -2.28 -9.49
C ALA A 424 -18.63 -1.49 -8.49
N PHE A 425 -19.26 -0.99 -7.44
CA PHE A 425 -18.60 -0.17 -6.42
C PHE A 425 -18.87 -0.70 -5.02
N LEU A 426 -17.94 -0.48 -4.10
CA LEU A 426 -18.16 -0.72 -2.67
C LEU A 426 -18.91 0.45 -2.04
N ALA A 427 -19.91 0.15 -1.23
CA ALA A 427 -20.74 1.13 -0.53
C ALA A 427 -19.92 1.94 0.49
N GLN A 428 -19.97 3.27 0.39
CA GLN A 428 -19.29 4.16 1.35
C GLN A 428 -19.98 4.27 2.70
N SER A 429 -21.24 3.87 2.75
CA SER A 429 -22.09 3.77 3.93
C SER A 429 -23.35 3.00 3.52
N PRO A 430 -24.13 2.45 4.48
CA PRO A 430 -25.45 1.89 4.18
C PRO A 430 -26.54 2.98 4.02
N GLN A 431 -26.18 4.26 3.86
CA GLN A 431 -27.09 5.41 3.95
C GLN A 431 -28.28 5.36 2.99
N LEU A 432 -28.08 4.93 1.74
CA LEU A 432 -29.19 4.82 0.79
C LEU A 432 -30.14 3.68 1.19
N ALA A 433 -29.58 2.52 1.55
CA ALA A 433 -30.35 1.33 1.85
C ALA A 433 -31.16 1.46 3.15
N LYS A 434 -30.60 2.08 4.20
CA LYS A 434 -31.34 2.31 5.45
C LYS A 434 -32.52 3.28 5.26
N GLN A 435 -32.41 4.29 4.40
CA GLN A 435 -33.53 5.17 4.06
C GLN A 435 -34.59 4.45 3.22
N MET A 436 -34.20 3.63 2.25
CA MET A 436 -35.15 2.81 1.48
C MET A 436 -35.91 1.83 2.39
N ALA A 437 -35.26 1.27 3.42
CA ALA A 437 -35.96 0.45 4.42
C ALA A 437 -37.02 1.26 5.19
N ILE A 438 -36.73 2.51 5.55
CA ILE A 438 -37.74 3.39 6.16
C ILE A 438 -38.90 3.69 5.20
N SER A 439 -38.60 3.91 3.93
CA SER A 439 -39.60 4.08 2.86
C SER A 439 -40.41 2.81 2.59
N ALA A 440 -39.92 1.65 3.03
CA ALA A 440 -40.58 0.35 2.91
C ALA A 440 -41.24 -0.08 4.22
N ASP A 441 -41.68 0.89 5.03
CA ASP A 441 -42.47 0.71 6.27
C ASP A 441 -41.78 -0.03 7.43
N PHE A 442 -40.46 -0.19 7.42
CA PHE A 442 -39.76 -0.85 8.55
C PHE A 442 -39.76 -0.03 9.85
N GLY A 443 -40.12 1.27 9.81
CA GLY A 443 -40.27 2.12 10.99
C GLY A 443 -38.95 2.54 11.65
N LYS A 444 -38.19 1.58 12.18
CA LYS A 444 -36.90 1.78 12.87
C LYS A 444 -35.93 0.65 12.52
N VAL A 445 -34.76 1.00 11.97
CA VAL A 445 -33.78 0.01 11.50
C VAL A 445 -32.37 0.33 11.98
N TYR A 446 -31.55 -0.70 12.14
CA TYR A 446 -30.12 -0.56 12.38
C TYR A 446 -29.31 -1.58 11.59
N GLU A 447 -28.03 -1.30 11.37
CA GLU A 447 -27.09 -2.22 10.75
C GLU A 447 -25.72 -2.13 11.43
N ILE A 448 -25.08 -3.28 11.63
CA ILE A 448 -23.66 -3.37 11.97
C ILE A 448 -22.95 -4.05 10.80
N GLY A 449 -22.15 -3.29 10.05
CA GLY A 449 -21.56 -3.78 8.81
C GLY A 449 -20.32 -3.03 8.35
N ALA A 450 -19.66 -3.57 7.33
CA ALA A 450 -18.47 -2.97 6.75
C ALA A 450 -18.81 -1.68 5.98
N VAL A 451 -17.92 -0.70 6.10
CA VAL A 451 -17.99 0.62 5.47
C VAL A 451 -16.66 0.92 4.78
N PHE A 452 -16.71 1.43 3.54
CA PHE A 452 -15.53 1.58 2.69
C PHE A 452 -15.27 3.03 2.27
N ARG A 453 -14.09 3.57 2.60
CA ARG A 453 -13.67 4.93 2.20
C ARG A 453 -12.43 4.81 1.33
N ALA A 454 -12.52 5.17 0.04
CA ALA A 454 -11.39 5.04 -0.88
C ALA A 454 -10.51 6.30 -0.93
N GLU A 455 -10.66 7.21 0.02
CA GLU A 455 -9.79 8.38 0.15
C GLU A 455 -8.36 7.95 0.53
N ASN A 456 -7.37 8.53 -0.15
CA ASN A 456 -5.96 8.25 0.14
C ASN A 456 -5.47 9.01 1.40
N SER A 457 -6.14 8.76 2.53
CA SER A 457 -5.88 9.41 3.81
C SER A 457 -5.19 8.45 4.77
N ASN A 458 -3.88 8.63 4.95
CA ASN A 458 -3.07 7.79 5.83
C ASN A 458 -2.73 8.51 7.16
N THR A 459 -3.76 8.80 7.96
CA THR A 459 -3.61 9.46 9.27
C THR A 459 -3.77 8.46 10.43
N TYR A 460 -3.69 8.94 11.68
CA TYR A 460 -3.95 8.13 12.87
C TYR A 460 -5.46 7.93 13.15
N ARG A 461 -6.35 8.65 12.44
CA ARG A 461 -7.81 8.64 12.65
C ARG A 461 -8.61 7.98 11.53
N HIS A 462 -8.00 7.67 10.39
CA HIS A 462 -8.70 7.13 9.21
C HIS A 462 -8.28 5.69 8.89
N LEU A 463 -9.26 4.91 8.40
CA LEU A 463 -9.12 3.59 7.80
C LEU A 463 -9.85 3.61 6.45
N THR A 464 -9.43 2.74 5.52
CA THR A 464 -10.12 2.58 4.23
C THR A 464 -11.28 1.59 4.30
N GLU A 465 -11.27 0.70 5.29
CA GLU A 465 -12.35 -0.21 5.64
C GLU A 465 -12.50 -0.21 7.17
N TYR A 466 -13.72 -0.01 7.66
CA TYR A 466 -14.05 0.00 9.09
C TYR A 466 -15.46 -0.54 9.33
N THR A 467 -15.84 -0.75 10.59
CA THR A 467 -17.19 -1.22 10.94
C THR A 467 -18.09 -0.05 11.33
N GLY A 468 -19.17 0.14 10.58
CA GLY A 468 -20.23 1.10 10.89
C GLY A 468 -21.28 0.49 11.82
N LEU A 469 -21.75 1.28 12.78
CA LEU A 469 -22.99 1.05 13.53
C LEU A 469 -23.99 2.12 13.10
N ASP A 470 -24.89 1.75 12.20
CA ASP A 470 -25.82 2.66 11.55
C ASP A 470 -27.22 2.46 12.09
N LEU A 471 -27.99 3.55 12.22
CA LEU A 471 -29.42 3.50 12.45
C LEU A 471 -30.15 4.55 11.62
N GLU A 472 -31.42 4.28 11.34
CA GLU A 472 -32.38 5.21 10.75
C GLU A 472 -33.76 4.93 11.34
N MET A 473 -34.57 5.96 11.55
CA MET A 473 -35.93 5.83 12.08
C MET A 473 -36.87 6.89 11.52
N GLN A 474 -38.15 6.53 11.42
CA GLN A 474 -39.24 7.48 11.25
C GLN A 474 -39.27 8.46 12.42
N ILE A 475 -39.65 9.71 12.14
CA ILE A 475 -39.83 10.76 13.15
C ILE A 475 -41.27 11.28 13.09
N ASP A 476 -41.83 11.59 14.25
CA ASP A 476 -43.21 12.02 14.35
C ASP A 476 -43.33 13.56 14.29
N GLU A 477 -42.53 14.27 15.09
CA GLU A 477 -42.65 15.72 15.29
C GLU A 477 -41.35 16.46 14.98
N HIS A 478 -40.21 15.93 15.41
CA HIS A 478 -38.93 16.64 15.31
C HIS A 478 -37.73 15.70 15.27
N TYR A 479 -36.70 16.03 14.49
CA TYR A 479 -35.47 15.22 14.38
C TYR A 479 -34.69 15.06 15.70
N HIS A 480 -35.03 15.85 16.72
CA HIS A 480 -34.50 15.67 18.07
C HIS A 480 -34.94 14.34 18.71
N GLU A 481 -35.98 13.69 18.21
CA GLU A 481 -36.31 12.31 18.56
C GLU A 481 -35.14 11.36 18.28
N VAL A 482 -34.51 11.49 17.10
CA VAL A 482 -33.32 10.72 16.71
C VAL A 482 -32.15 11.03 17.63
N LEU A 483 -31.91 12.31 17.94
CA LEU A 483 -30.86 12.73 18.88
C LEU A 483 -31.03 12.09 20.25
N ARG A 484 -32.26 12.06 20.79
CA ARG A 484 -32.56 11.47 22.09
C ARG A 484 -32.35 9.96 22.10
N VAL A 485 -32.68 9.26 21.01
CA VAL A 485 -32.38 7.82 20.86
C VAL A 485 -30.87 7.61 20.85
N LEU A 486 -30.13 8.36 20.02
CA LEU A 486 -28.67 8.26 19.95
C LEU A 486 -27.99 8.56 21.29
N ASP A 487 -28.42 9.60 22.01
CA ASP A 487 -27.92 9.92 23.36
C ASP A 487 -28.10 8.76 24.34
N ARG A 488 -29.30 8.12 24.35
CA ARG A 488 -29.55 6.92 25.16
C ARG A 488 -28.64 5.75 24.76
N VAL A 489 -28.44 5.52 23.46
CA VAL A 489 -27.56 4.48 22.94
C VAL A 489 -26.11 4.69 23.41
N PHE A 490 -25.56 5.89 23.26
CA PHE A 490 -24.20 6.18 23.73
C PHE A 490 -24.07 6.01 25.24
N LYS A 491 -25.01 6.55 26.03
CA LYS A 491 -25.00 6.38 27.49
C LYS A 491 -25.12 4.92 27.93
N ALA A 492 -25.96 4.13 27.25
CA ALA A 492 -26.08 2.70 27.50
C ALA A 492 -24.77 1.95 27.21
N ILE A 493 -24.10 2.29 26.11
CA ILE A 493 -22.77 1.76 25.77
C ILE A 493 -21.75 2.15 26.84
N PHE A 494 -21.63 3.44 27.16
CA PHE A 494 -20.64 3.91 28.14
C PHE A 494 -20.84 3.24 29.49
N LYS A 495 -22.06 3.29 30.03
CA LYS A 495 -22.42 2.64 31.28
C LYS A 495 -22.12 1.15 31.25
N GLY A 496 -22.60 0.43 30.24
CA GLY A 496 -22.41 -1.02 30.12
C GLY A 496 -20.93 -1.43 30.01
N ILE A 497 -20.11 -0.66 29.30
CA ILE A 497 -18.67 -0.91 29.20
C ILE A 497 -17.96 -0.69 30.54
N TYR A 498 -18.16 0.45 31.20
CA TYR A 498 -17.49 0.77 32.46
C TYR A 498 -17.96 -0.11 33.65
N GLU A 499 -19.18 -0.66 33.60
CA GLU A 499 -19.70 -1.60 34.59
C GLU A 499 -19.24 -3.03 34.35
N ARG A 500 -19.30 -3.53 33.10
CA ARG A 500 -19.10 -4.97 32.80
C ARG A 500 -17.66 -5.33 32.42
N TYR A 501 -16.88 -4.38 31.89
CA TYR A 501 -15.54 -4.60 31.34
C TYR A 501 -14.45 -3.85 32.12
N ARG A 502 -14.70 -3.56 33.39
CA ARG A 502 -13.73 -2.86 34.26
C ARG A 502 -12.35 -3.56 34.28
N PRO A 503 -12.24 -4.90 34.40
CA PRO A 503 -10.93 -5.57 34.37
C PRO A 503 -10.16 -5.33 33.08
N GLU A 504 -10.83 -5.38 31.92
CA GLU A 504 -10.23 -5.08 30.61
C GLU A 504 -9.74 -3.64 30.52
N ILE A 505 -10.53 -2.67 31.02
CA ILE A 505 -10.16 -1.25 31.03
C ILE A 505 -8.88 -1.03 31.83
N GLU A 506 -8.76 -1.62 33.02
CA GLU A 506 -7.57 -1.47 33.87
C GLU A 506 -6.32 -2.10 33.24
N VAL A 507 -6.47 -3.21 32.52
CA VAL A 507 -5.38 -3.79 31.71
C VAL A 507 -4.95 -2.87 30.57
N ILE A 508 -5.91 -2.24 29.88
CA ILE A 508 -5.63 -1.28 28.81
C ILE A 508 -4.90 -0.05 29.36
N LYS A 509 -5.33 0.50 30.51
CA LYS A 509 -4.71 1.67 31.14
C LYS A 509 -3.23 1.50 31.47
N LYS A 510 -2.77 0.28 31.73
CA LYS A 510 -1.33 0.00 31.90
C LYS A 510 -0.51 0.34 30.65
N HIS A 511 -1.09 0.16 29.46
CA HIS A 511 -0.42 0.40 28.18
C HIS A 511 -0.79 1.74 27.54
N PHE A 512 -2.02 2.18 27.77
CA PHE A 512 -2.60 3.43 27.28
C PHE A 512 -3.16 4.20 28.48
N PRO A 513 -2.32 4.89 29.28
CA PRO A 513 -2.80 5.62 30.44
C PRO A 513 -3.86 6.66 30.07
N HIS A 514 -5.02 6.59 30.72
CA HIS A 514 -6.13 7.52 30.52
C HIS A 514 -7.08 7.57 31.72
N GLU A 515 -7.78 8.69 31.85
CA GLU A 515 -8.90 8.85 32.78
C GLU A 515 -10.18 8.25 32.19
N ASP A 516 -11.10 7.83 33.05
CA ASP A 516 -12.44 7.40 32.62
C ASP A 516 -13.14 8.54 31.86
N LEU A 517 -13.99 8.17 30.91
CA LEU A 517 -14.79 9.13 30.15
C LEU A 517 -15.82 9.79 31.07
N VAL A 518 -15.95 11.11 30.99
CA VAL A 518 -16.96 11.87 31.73
C VAL A 518 -18.12 12.23 30.80
N TRP A 519 -19.35 11.91 31.19
CA TRP A 519 -20.58 12.35 30.52
C TRP A 519 -21.61 12.79 31.57
N LEU A 520 -22.54 13.66 31.18
CA LEU A 520 -23.57 14.21 32.07
C LEU A 520 -24.91 13.48 31.88
N ASP A 521 -25.75 13.49 32.92
CA ASP A 521 -27.12 12.98 32.83
C ASP A 521 -27.93 13.72 31.76
N GLN A 522 -27.81 15.04 31.73
CA GLN A 522 -28.31 15.89 30.65
C GLN A 522 -27.14 16.24 29.71
N THR A 523 -27.16 15.65 28.51
CA THR A 523 -26.11 15.89 27.52
C THR A 523 -26.21 17.31 26.96
N PRO A 524 -25.12 18.09 26.94
CA PRO A 524 -25.12 19.39 26.29
C PRO A 524 -25.37 19.26 24.79
N ILE A 525 -26.37 19.98 24.29
CA ILE A 525 -26.68 20.13 22.87
C ILE A 525 -26.48 21.60 22.52
N LEU A 526 -25.46 21.89 21.72
CA LEU A 526 -25.05 23.25 21.39
C LEU A 526 -25.27 23.49 19.89
N PRO A 527 -25.92 24.58 19.47
CA PRO A 527 -25.88 25.01 18.07
C PRO A 527 -24.42 25.20 17.62
N PHE A 528 -24.10 24.80 16.39
CA PHE A 528 -22.75 24.86 15.83
C PHE A 528 -22.13 26.25 15.97
N ALA A 529 -22.88 27.29 15.59
CA ALA A 529 -22.47 28.68 15.72
C ALA A 529 -22.15 29.08 17.17
N GLU A 530 -22.88 28.56 18.16
CA GLU A 530 -22.58 28.81 19.58
C GLU A 530 -21.27 28.15 20.00
N ALA A 531 -21.01 26.92 19.53
CA ALA A 531 -19.76 26.23 19.80
C ALA A 531 -18.55 26.95 19.17
N VAL A 532 -18.69 27.46 17.94
CA VAL A 532 -17.68 28.30 17.28
C VAL A 532 -17.42 29.57 18.09
N ARG A 533 -18.47 30.27 18.56
CA ARG A 533 -18.32 31.43 19.46
C ARG A 533 -17.60 31.08 20.76
N MET A 534 -17.92 29.92 21.36
CA MET A 534 -17.24 29.45 22.57
C MET A 534 -15.74 29.25 22.35
N LEU A 535 -15.36 28.72 21.18
CA LEU A 535 -13.97 28.51 20.78
C LEU A 535 -13.25 29.84 20.48
N ASN A 536 -13.86 30.74 19.71
CA ASN A 536 -13.30 32.07 19.45
C ASN A 536 -13.10 32.87 20.75
N ALA A 537 -14.03 32.76 21.70
CA ALA A 537 -13.94 33.38 23.02
C ALA A 537 -12.83 32.80 23.92
N SER A 538 -12.32 31.60 23.63
CA SER A 538 -11.15 31.05 24.34
C SER A 538 -9.82 31.64 23.85
N GLY A 539 -9.86 32.54 22.86
CA GLY A 539 -8.67 33.08 22.21
C GLY A 539 -8.09 32.18 21.11
N TRP A 540 -8.76 31.06 20.76
CA TRP A 540 -8.35 30.22 19.64
C TRP A 540 -8.58 30.94 18.31
N ARG A 541 -7.69 30.73 17.35
CA ARG A 541 -7.70 31.37 16.03
C ARG A 541 -7.27 30.36 14.99
N ASP A 542 -7.66 30.58 13.74
CA ASP A 542 -7.22 29.78 12.60
C ASP A 542 -5.71 29.92 12.33
N ASP A 543 -5.22 29.25 11.30
CA ASP A 543 -3.80 29.29 10.91
C ASP A 543 -3.35 30.68 10.40
N GLU A 544 -4.28 31.57 10.07
CA GLU A 544 -4.03 32.96 9.67
C GLU A 544 -4.16 33.95 10.83
N GLY A 545 -4.50 33.48 12.04
CA GLY A 545 -4.70 34.30 13.22
C GLY A 545 -6.07 34.99 13.28
N LYS A 546 -7.04 34.59 12.46
CA LYS A 546 -8.41 35.11 12.42
C LYS A 546 -9.36 34.26 13.26
N GLU A 547 -10.51 34.86 13.59
CA GLU A 547 -11.61 34.14 14.23
C GLU A 547 -12.24 33.17 13.23
N LEU A 548 -12.65 32.00 13.72
CA LEU A 548 -13.33 30.99 12.91
C LEU A 548 -14.72 31.47 12.52
N ASP A 549 -15.12 31.23 11.27
CA ASP A 549 -16.45 31.56 10.77
C ASP A 549 -17.49 30.57 11.32
N GLU A 550 -18.64 31.10 11.76
CA GLU A 550 -19.77 30.30 12.28
C GLU A 550 -20.49 29.50 11.17
N ASN A 551 -20.21 29.79 9.89
CA ASN A 551 -20.83 29.17 8.73
C ASN A 551 -19.88 28.26 7.92
N GLU A 552 -18.66 28.05 8.42
CA GLU A 552 -17.69 27.14 7.83
C GLU A 552 -17.46 25.93 8.74
N ASP A 553 -17.05 24.81 8.15
CA ASP A 553 -16.81 23.57 8.88
C ASP A 553 -15.54 23.67 9.74
N LEU A 554 -15.46 22.89 10.82
CA LEU A 554 -14.32 22.90 11.73
C LEU A 554 -13.19 22.00 11.23
N GLY A 555 -11.97 22.51 11.24
CA GLY A 555 -10.77 21.69 11.06
C GLY A 555 -10.54 20.78 12.27
N THR A 556 -9.80 19.67 12.08
CA THR A 556 -9.51 18.71 13.16
C THR A 556 -8.86 19.34 14.40
N ARG A 557 -8.00 20.35 14.22
CA ARG A 557 -7.38 21.05 15.35
C ARG A 557 -8.42 21.85 16.15
N ASP A 558 -9.39 22.42 15.45
CA ASP A 558 -10.46 23.24 16.03
C ASP A 558 -11.43 22.34 16.80
N GLU A 559 -11.79 21.17 16.27
CA GLU A 559 -12.60 20.15 16.98
C GLU A 559 -11.97 19.78 18.34
N VAL A 560 -10.67 19.43 18.33
CA VAL A 560 -9.95 18.99 19.54
C VAL A 560 -9.88 20.13 20.55
N GLN A 561 -9.62 21.35 20.10
CA GLN A 561 -9.56 22.50 20.99
C GLN A 561 -10.95 22.85 21.55
N LEU A 562 -12.01 22.80 20.73
CA LEU A 562 -13.38 22.99 21.17
C LEU A 562 -13.75 21.98 22.26
N GLY A 563 -13.38 20.71 22.08
CA GLY A 563 -13.59 19.69 23.11
C GLY A 563 -12.90 20.01 24.44
N ARG A 564 -11.70 20.61 24.42
CA ARG A 564 -11.03 21.08 25.65
C ARG A 564 -11.78 22.22 26.30
N VAL A 565 -12.23 23.20 25.51
CA VAL A 565 -13.02 24.34 25.99
C VAL A 565 -14.35 23.87 26.61
N ILE A 566 -15.01 22.91 25.97
CA ILE A 566 -16.25 22.31 26.48
C ILE A 566 -15.97 21.51 27.77
N LYS A 567 -14.90 20.73 27.83
CA LYS A 567 -14.52 20.02 29.07
C LYS A 567 -14.25 20.99 30.22
N GLU A 568 -13.54 22.09 29.96
CA GLU A 568 -13.26 23.12 30.97
C GLU A 568 -14.53 23.84 31.45
N LYS A 569 -15.42 24.23 30.52
CA LYS A 569 -16.61 25.03 30.84
C LYS A 569 -17.80 24.20 31.33
N LEU A 570 -18.01 23.02 30.75
CA LEU A 570 -19.20 22.19 30.97
C LEU A 570 -18.88 20.86 31.67
N GLY A 571 -17.61 20.52 31.90
CA GLY A 571 -17.21 19.36 32.69
C GLY A 571 -17.51 18.00 32.03
N THR A 572 -17.61 17.94 30.69
CA THR A 572 -17.96 16.71 29.96
C THR A 572 -16.97 16.40 28.83
N ASP A 573 -16.70 15.12 28.59
CA ASP A 573 -16.01 14.63 27.39
C ASP A 573 -17.00 14.31 26.25
N TYR A 574 -18.31 14.27 26.52
CA TYR A 574 -19.37 13.87 25.59
C TYR A 574 -20.41 15.00 25.41
N TYR A 575 -20.66 15.40 24.17
CA TYR A 575 -21.58 16.47 23.81
C TYR A 575 -22.06 16.36 22.35
N ILE A 576 -23.10 17.12 22.02
CA ILE A 576 -23.72 17.14 20.68
C ILE A 576 -23.63 18.57 20.13
N LEU A 577 -23.17 18.69 18.88
CA LEU A 577 -23.29 19.92 18.11
C LEU A 577 -24.46 19.78 17.14
N ASP A 578 -25.37 20.74 17.15
CA ASP A 578 -26.60 20.76 16.33
C ASP A 578 -26.58 21.93 15.34
N LYS A 579 -27.46 21.93 14.33
CA LYS A 579 -27.64 23.04 13.37
C LYS A 579 -26.38 23.38 12.57
N PHE A 580 -25.80 22.37 11.92
CA PHE A 580 -24.59 22.57 11.11
C PHE A 580 -24.83 23.40 9.83
N PRO A 581 -23.79 24.07 9.30
CA PRO A 581 -23.85 24.80 8.03
C PRO A 581 -24.22 23.92 6.83
N THR A 582 -25.00 24.48 5.89
CA THR A 582 -25.50 23.74 4.72
C THR A 582 -24.40 23.33 3.74
N ASN A 583 -23.31 24.10 3.65
CA ASN A 583 -22.15 23.82 2.77
C ASN A 583 -21.35 22.58 3.24
N ALA A 584 -21.42 22.22 4.51
CA ALA A 584 -20.70 21.10 5.11
C ALA A 584 -21.45 19.77 5.00
N ARG A 585 -22.71 19.76 4.49
CA ARG A 585 -23.60 18.60 4.58
C ARG A 585 -23.99 18.00 3.22
N PRO A 586 -24.26 16.68 3.16
CA PRO A 586 -24.65 16.00 1.93
C PRO A 586 -26.00 16.46 1.35
N PHE A 587 -26.26 16.09 0.10
CA PHE A 587 -27.47 16.50 -0.64
C PHE A 587 -28.79 16.09 0.01
N TYR A 588 -28.80 15.00 0.79
CA TYR A 588 -29.98 14.47 1.47
C TYR A 588 -30.26 15.10 2.84
N ALA A 589 -29.43 16.05 3.29
CA ALA A 589 -29.64 16.73 4.58
C ALA A 589 -30.80 17.73 4.51
N MET A 590 -31.77 17.62 5.43
CA MET A 590 -32.91 18.54 5.50
C MET A 590 -32.44 19.95 5.92
N PRO A 591 -32.76 21.02 5.16
CA PRO A 591 -32.53 22.40 5.59
C PRO A 591 -33.34 22.76 6.83
N ASP A 592 -32.83 23.68 7.64
CA ASP A 592 -33.62 24.25 8.73
C ASP A 592 -34.75 25.15 8.18
N PRO A 593 -35.98 25.06 8.72
CA PRO A 593 -37.13 25.83 8.21
C PRO A 593 -37.04 27.34 8.51
N ASN A 594 -36.28 27.74 9.53
CA ASN A 594 -36.16 29.13 9.98
C ASN A 594 -34.86 29.81 9.53
N ASN A 595 -33.83 29.02 9.20
CA ASN A 595 -32.54 29.54 8.73
C ASN A 595 -31.97 28.67 7.58
N PRO A 596 -32.07 29.13 6.31
CA PRO A 596 -31.64 28.34 5.16
C PRO A 596 -30.11 28.17 5.05
N GLN A 597 -29.32 28.80 5.91
CA GLN A 597 -27.86 28.62 5.96
C GLN A 597 -27.45 27.38 6.75
N VAL A 598 -28.34 26.81 7.57
CA VAL A 598 -28.07 25.62 8.38
C VAL A 598 -29.03 24.47 8.05
N THR A 599 -28.69 23.29 8.51
CA THR A 599 -29.45 22.06 8.31
C THR A 599 -29.89 21.45 9.64
N ASN A 600 -30.92 20.60 9.60
CA ASN A 600 -31.35 19.75 10.71
C ASN A 600 -30.43 18.53 10.86
N SER A 601 -29.13 18.81 10.98
CA SER A 601 -28.07 17.82 11.14
C SER A 601 -27.23 18.15 12.36
N PHE A 602 -26.64 17.11 12.92
CA PHE A 602 -25.88 17.17 14.14
C PHE A 602 -24.70 16.20 14.07
N ASP A 603 -23.66 16.52 14.83
CA ASP A 603 -22.56 15.60 15.09
C ASP A 603 -22.43 15.38 16.60
N ILE A 604 -22.02 14.17 16.96
CA ILE A 604 -21.78 13.77 18.35
C ILE A 604 -20.29 13.61 18.55
N PHE A 605 -19.79 14.21 19.63
CA PHE A 605 -18.37 14.28 19.94
C PHE A 605 -18.04 13.51 21.21
N CYS A 606 -16.86 12.89 21.21
CA CYS A 606 -16.23 12.28 22.37
C CYS A 606 -14.77 12.74 22.44
N ARG A 607 -14.36 13.30 23.57
CA ARG A 607 -13.02 13.88 23.80
C ARG A 607 -12.59 14.85 22.68
N GLY A 608 -13.51 15.70 22.24
CA GLY A 608 -13.25 16.72 21.21
C GLY A 608 -13.05 16.17 19.80
N GLN A 609 -13.52 14.96 19.53
CA GLN A 609 -13.45 14.37 18.19
C GLN A 609 -14.80 13.74 17.82
N GLU A 610 -15.19 13.92 16.56
CA GLU A 610 -16.42 13.36 16.00
C GLU A 610 -16.42 11.82 16.11
N ILE A 611 -17.52 11.26 16.60
CA ILE A 611 -17.82 9.82 16.63
C ILE A 611 -19.05 9.43 15.79
N LEU A 612 -19.94 10.39 15.53
CA LEU A 612 -21.11 10.20 14.70
C LEU A 612 -21.48 11.50 13.99
N SER A 613 -21.94 11.35 12.76
CA SER A 613 -22.66 12.35 11.99
C SER A 613 -24.08 11.86 11.69
N GLY A 614 -25.07 12.73 11.88
CA GLY A 614 -26.48 12.40 11.81
C GLY A 614 -27.38 13.58 11.45
N GLY A 615 -28.68 13.31 11.27
CA GLY A 615 -29.64 14.35 10.96
C GLY A 615 -30.93 13.84 10.34
N GLN A 616 -31.86 14.77 10.13
CA GLN A 616 -33.07 14.56 9.35
C GLN A 616 -32.74 14.45 7.86
N ARG A 617 -33.43 13.55 7.16
CA ARG A 617 -33.31 13.38 5.72
C ARG A 617 -34.44 14.09 4.98
N ILE A 618 -34.14 14.52 3.77
CA ILE A 618 -35.15 14.99 2.83
C ILE A 618 -35.98 13.78 2.40
N HIS A 619 -37.26 13.77 2.78
CA HIS A 619 -38.22 12.72 2.41
C HIS A 619 -39.10 13.12 1.21
N ASP A 620 -39.11 14.42 0.85
CA ASP A 620 -39.80 14.94 -0.33
C ASP A 620 -38.96 14.75 -1.60
N ALA A 621 -39.51 14.04 -2.59
CA ALA A 621 -38.78 13.65 -3.80
C ALA A 621 -38.35 14.85 -4.65
N ASP A 622 -39.20 15.88 -4.78
CA ASP A 622 -38.91 17.04 -5.61
C ASP A 622 -37.77 17.89 -5.00
N MET A 623 -37.82 18.12 -3.69
CA MET A 623 -36.75 18.79 -2.95
C MET A 623 -35.43 18.00 -3.02
N LEU A 624 -35.48 16.67 -2.91
CA LEU A 624 -34.31 15.81 -3.02
C LEU A 624 -33.66 15.95 -4.41
N LEU A 625 -34.47 15.88 -5.48
CA LEU A 625 -34.02 16.06 -6.86
C LEU A 625 -33.48 17.47 -7.13
N GLU A 626 -34.07 18.50 -6.54
CA GLU A 626 -33.53 19.87 -6.61
C GLU A 626 -32.15 19.97 -5.95
N LYS A 627 -31.99 19.39 -4.75
CA LYS A 627 -30.70 19.37 -4.03
C LYS A 627 -29.63 18.57 -4.75
N MET A 628 -29.96 17.40 -5.30
CA MET A 628 -29.05 16.60 -6.13
C MET A 628 -28.54 17.41 -7.31
N ARG A 629 -29.43 18.08 -8.07
CA ARG A 629 -29.06 18.94 -9.18
C ARG A 629 -28.18 20.11 -8.75
N LYS A 630 -28.50 20.76 -7.61
CA LYS A 630 -27.71 21.87 -7.06
C LYS A 630 -26.28 21.46 -6.69
N LEU A 631 -26.11 20.26 -6.13
CA LEU A 631 -24.80 19.70 -5.75
C LEU A 631 -24.15 18.86 -6.85
N LYS A 632 -24.67 18.90 -8.09
CA LYS A 632 -24.15 18.18 -9.26
C LYS A 632 -24.07 16.66 -9.07
N VAL A 633 -24.99 16.09 -8.31
CA VAL A 633 -25.21 14.65 -8.20
C VAL A 633 -26.21 14.24 -9.28
N ASP A 634 -25.84 13.28 -10.14
CA ASP A 634 -26.69 12.79 -11.23
C ASP A 634 -27.78 11.85 -10.68
N PRO A 635 -29.07 12.22 -10.76
CA PRO A 635 -30.17 11.38 -10.29
C PRO A 635 -30.23 10.01 -10.96
N SER A 636 -29.79 9.89 -12.23
CA SER A 636 -29.85 8.60 -12.96
C SER A 636 -28.94 7.53 -12.37
N SER A 637 -27.95 7.93 -11.56
CA SER A 637 -27.05 6.99 -10.87
C SER A 637 -27.68 6.33 -9.64
N MET A 638 -28.85 6.80 -9.19
CA MET A 638 -29.52 6.41 -7.94
C MET A 638 -31.03 6.22 -8.13
N GLU A 639 -31.45 5.67 -9.27
CA GLU A 639 -32.87 5.53 -9.64
C GLU A 639 -33.70 4.79 -8.58
N GLU A 640 -33.21 3.64 -8.09
CA GLU A 640 -33.88 2.86 -7.04
C GLU A 640 -34.06 3.66 -5.74
N TYR A 641 -33.03 4.41 -5.34
CA TYR A 641 -33.10 5.25 -4.14
C TYR A 641 -34.17 6.33 -4.29
N ILE A 642 -34.17 7.07 -5.40
CA ILE A 642 -35.14 8.15 -5.65
C ILE A 642 -36.56 7.60 -5.74
N GLN A 643 -36.73 6.44 -6.38
CA GLN A 643 -38.02 5.81 -6.59
C GLN A 643 -38.72 5.49 -5.25
N GLY A 644 -37.97 5.10 -4.22
CA GLY A 644 -38.51 4.93 -2.86
C GLY A 644 -39.24 6.19 -2.37
N PHE A 645 -38.62 7.37 -2.50
CA PHE A 645 -39.23 8.64 -2.08
C PHE A 645 -40.41 9.05 -2.96
N GLN A 646 -40.38 8.74 -4.25
CA GLN A 646 -41.50 9.02 -5.16
C GLN A 646 -42.75 8.18 -4.85
N TRP A 647 -42.58 7.03 -4.21
CA TRP A 647 -43.68 6.19 -3.72
C TRP A 647 -44.21 6.61 -2.35
N GLY A 648 -43.63 7.65 -1.76
CA GLY A 648 -44.00 8.18 -0.46
C GLY A 648 -43.07 7.67 0.63
N ALA A 649 -42.10 8.51 1.00
CA ALA A 649 -41.26 8.27 2.17
C ALA A 649 -41.78 9.08 3.38
N PRO A 650 -41.91 8.48 4.58
CA PRO A 650 -42.24 9.23 5.79
C PRO A 650 -41.08 10.14 6.21
N PRO A 651 -41.32 11.19 7.00
CA PRO A 651 -40.27 11.94 7.65
C PRO A 651 -39.36 11.01 8.47
N HIS A 652 -38.05 11.15 8.33
CA HIS A 652 -37.09 10.28 9.01
C HIS A 652 -35.74 10.94 9.24
N GLY A 653 -34.95 10.32 10.10
CA GLY A 653 -33.56 10.70 10.35
C GLY A 653 -32.76 9.56 10.97
N GLY A 654 -31.46 9.75 11.06
CA GLY A 654 -30.56 8.72 11.56
C GLY A 654 -29.14 9.21 11.74
N GLY A 655 -28.23 8.26 11.95
CA GLY A 655 -26.80 8.53 12.12
C GLY A 655 -25.96 7.27 11.91
N GLY A 656 -24.66 7.47 11.72
CA GLY A 656 -23.68 6.40 11.59
C GLY A 656 -22.54 6.58 12.59
N ILE A 657 -22.20 5.52 13.32
CA ILE A 657 -21.11 5.49 14.31
C ILE A 657 -19.96 4.67 13.73
N GLY A 658 -18.73 5.17 13.80
CA GLY A 658 -17.55 4.33 13.55
C GLY A 658 -17.20 3.51 14.79
N LEU A 659 -17.32 2.17 14.74
CA LEU A 659 -17.05 1.28 15.88
C LEU A 659 -15.62 1.45 16.42
N GLU A 660 -14.64 1.49 15.52
CA GLU A 660 -13.24 1.67 15.87
C GLU A 660 -13.00 3.07 16.45
N ARG A 661 -13.76 4.07 15.99
CA ARG A 661 -13.63 5.47 16.40
C ARG A 661 -14.13 5.69 17.83
N ILE A 662 -15.32 5.19 18.16
CA ILE A 662 -15.87 5.26 19.53
C ILE A 662 -14.94 4.54 20.51
N LEU A 663 -14.47 3.33 20.17
CA LEU A 663 -13.55 2.55 21.00
C LEU A 663 -12.22 3.27 21.22
N MET A 664 -11.61 3.80 20.15
CA MET A 664 -10.35 4.54 20.20
C MET A 664 -10.45 5.73 21.16
N LEU A 665 -11.56 6.46 21.14
CA LEU A 665 -11.74 7.67 21.95
C LEU A 665 -12.15 7.36 23.39
N MET A 666 -13.01 6.35 23.61
CA MET A 666 -13.37 5.89 24.96
C MET A 666 -12.12 5.46 25.74
N MET A 667 -11.26 4.64 25.12
CA MET A 667 -10.06 4.06 25.73
C MET A 667 -8.78 4.89 25.49
N ASN A 668 -8.90 6.04 24.82
CA ASN A 668 -7.80 6.95 24.47
C ASN A 668 -6.58 6.25 23.84
N LEU A 669 -6.80 5.42 22.82
CA LEU A 669 -5.76 4.56 22.22
C LEU A 669 -4.75 5.33 21.33
N GLY A 670 -5.00 6.61 21.04
CA GLY A 670 -4.13 7.49 20.24
C GLY A 670 -4.07 7.19 18.73
N ASN A 671 -4.30 5.95 18.29
CA ASN A 671 -4.33 5.55 16.88
C ASN A 671 -5.46 4.55 16.62
N ILE A 672 -6.28 4.80 15.59
CA ILE A 672 -7.45 3.98 15.24
C ILE A 672 -7.06 2.54 14.88
N ARG A 673 -5.83 2.31 14.41
CA ARG A 673 -5.33 0.97 14.09
C ARG A 673 -5.27 0.05 15.31
N HIS A 674 -5.14 0.60 16.52
CA HIS A 674 -5.23 -0.18 17.75
C HIS A 674 -6.64 -0.70 18.01
N ALA A 675 -7.65 0.07 17.59
CA ALA A 675 -9.07 -0.29 17.68
C ALA A 675 -9.55 -1.19 16.53
N SER A 676 -8.76 -1.44 15.48
CA SER A 676 -9.12 -2.34 14.38
C SER A 676 -8.36 -3.66 14.47
N MET A 677 -9.05 -4.80 14.49
CA MET A 677 -8.38 -6.10 14.68
C MET A 677 -7.38 -6.41 13.57
N PHE A 678 -7.72 -6.08 12.33
CA PHE A 678 -6.85 -6.18 11.17
C PHE A 678 -6.99 -4.91 10.33
N PRO A 679 -6.23 -3.84 10.63
CA PRO A 679 -6.45 -2.55 10.01
C PRO A 679 -6.27 -2.60 8.49
N ARG A 680 -7.07 -1.79 7.80
CA ARG A 680 -6.95 -1.50 6.37
C ARG A 680 -6.81 0.00 6.17
N ASP A 681 -5.73 0.38 5.53
CA ASP A 681 -5.36 1.75 5.18
C ASP A 681 -4.75 1.77 3.77
N PRO A 682 -4.42 2.94 3.19
CA PRO A 682 -3.87 3.00 1.83
C PRO A 682 -2.54 2.27 1.61
N LYS A 683 -1.84 1.85 2.68
CA LYS A 683 -0.58 1.09 2.62
C LYS A 683 -0.79 -0.40 2.84
N SER A 684 -2.02 -0.81 3.12
CA SER A 684 -2.40 -2.20 3.29
C SER A 684 -2.44 -2.90 1.93
N LEU A 685 -2.19 -4.21 1.91
CA LEU A 685 -2.17 -5.04 0.69
C LEU A 685 -1.17 -4.53 -0.38
N PRO A 686 0.14 -4.43 -0.05
CA PRO A 686 1.13 -4.04 -1.05
C PRO A 686 1.11 -5.03 -2.22
N GLU A 687 1.24 -4.50 -3.43
CA GLU A 687 1.33 -5.31 -4.65
C GLU A 687 2.47 -6.31 -4.49
N LYS A 688 2.13 -7.60 -4.53
CA LYS A 688 3.11 -8.66 -4.62
C LYS A 688 3.32 -8.92 -6.11
N PRO A 689 4.54 -8.76 -6.64
CA PRO A 689 4.77 -9.10 -8.04
C PRO A 689 4.40 -10.56 -8.25
N VAL A 690 3.53 -10.82 -9.24
CA VAL A 690 3.17 -12.19 -9.62
C VAL A 690 4.42 -12.83 -10.19
N ILE A 691 4.97 -13.83 -9.49
CA ILE A 691 6.11 -14.61 -9.98
C ILE A 691 5.59 -15.47 -11.12
N LYS A 692 5.76 -15.02 -12.36
CA LYS A 692 5.45 -15.82 -13.55
C LYS A 692 6.51 -16.90 -13.73
N GLN A 693 6.09 -18.15 -13.91
CA GLN A 693 7.01 -19.27 -14.14
C GLN A 693 7.76 -19.09 -15.46
N LEU A 694 9.07 -19.37 -15.47
CA LEU A 694 9.90 -19.38 -16.68
C LEU A 694 9.38 -20.41 -17.69
N ARG A 695 9.47 -20.10 -18.99
CA ARG A 695 9.05 -21.03 -20.06
C ARG A 695 10.00 -22.21 -20.20
N HIS A 696 11.29 -21.98 -19.96
CA HIS A 696 12.38 -22.95 -19.95
C HIS A 696 13.09 -22.91 -18.60
N PRO A 697 12.55 -23.54 -17.54
CA PRO A 697 13.21 -23.58 -16.24
C PRO A 697 14.63 -24.16 -16.30
N GLU A 698 14.90 -25.07 -17.24
CA GLU A 698 16.22 -25.64 -17.50
C GLU A 698 17.23 -24.62 -18.04
N ALA A 699 16.77 -23.49 -18.58
CA ALA A 699 17.60 -22.40 -19.06
C ALA A 699 17.65 -21.21 -18.08
N SER A 700 17.46 -21.47 -16.78
CA SER A 700 17.50 -20.43 -15.74
C SER A 700 18.89 -19.79 -15.60
N THR A 701 18.95 -18.47 -15.33
CA THR A 701 20.20 -17.77 -15.00
C THR A 701 20.38 -17.59 -13.48
N MET A 702 19.33 -17.82 -12.71
CA MET A 702 19.39 -17.86 -11.24
C MET A 702 19.85 -19.23 -10.76
N HIS A 703 19.44 -20.29 -11.47
CA HIS A 703 19.80 -21.69 -11.23
C HIS A 703 20.34 -22.29 -12.54
N PRO A 704 21.56 -21.92 -12.97
CA PRO A 704 22.11 -22.40 -14.23
C PRO A 704 22.33 -23.93 -14.20
N PRO A 705 22.34 -24.62 -15.35
CA PRO A 705 22.52 -26.08 -15.41
C PRO A 705 23.77 -26.63 -14.71
N TRP A 706 24.78 -25.80 -14.48
CA TRP A 706 26.04 -26.13 -13.83
C TRP A 706 26.14 -25.59 -12.39
N GLU A 707 25.02 -25.23 -11.75
CA GLU A 707 25.02 -24.70 -10.38
C GLU A 707 25.81 -25.61 -9.41
N GLY A 708 26.72 -25.01 -8.63
CA GLY A 708 27.59 -25.73 -7.70
C GLY A 708 28.83 -26.38 -8.31
N GLN A 709 29.08 -26.23 -9.61
CA GLN A 709 30.25 -26.78 -10.31
C GLN A 709 30.82 -25.77 -11.33
N ASP A 710 32.06 -25.97 -11.78
CA ASP A 710 32.67 -25.14 -12.83
C ASP A 710 32.20 -25.62 -14.21
N ARG A 711 31.60 -24.71 -15.00
CA ARG A 711 31.02 -25.01 -16.32
C ARG A 711 32.03 -25.61 -17.30
N VAL A 712 33.25 -25.07 -17.35
CA VAL A 712 34.29 -25.50 -18.30
C VAL A 712 34.81 -26.88 -17.91
N LEU A 713 34.96 -27.14 -16.61
CA LEU A 713 35.32 -28.47 -16.11
C LEU A 713 34.19 -29.50 -16.34
N ALA A 714 32.93 -29.09 -16.18
CA ALA A 714 31.76 -29.95 -16.39
C ALA A 714 31.42 -30.17 -17.87
N LYS A 715 32.09 -29.48 -18.81
CA LYS A 715 31.83 -29.52 -20.26
C LYS A 715 30.37 -29.26 -20.62
N VAL A 716 29.73 -28.34 -19.90
CA VAL A 716 28.34 -27.95 -20.13
C VAL A 716 28.31 -26.72 -21.03
N ASP A 717 27.55 -26.80 -22.11
CA ASP A 717 27.33 -25.67 -23.00
C ASP A 717 26.46 -24.59 -22.33
N PHE A 718 26.60 -23.36 -22.80
CA PHE A 718 25.74 -22.27 -22.37
C PHE A 718 24.28 -22.54 -22.76
N GLN A 719 23.33 -21.99 -21.98
CA GLN A 719 21.91 -22.05 -22.34
C GLN A 719 21.70 -21.46 -23.75
N PRO A 720 20.87 -22.06 -24.61
CA PRO A 720 20.50 -21.49 -25.92
C PRO A 720 19.93 -20.08 -25.78
N VAL A 721 20.26 -19.19 -26.72
CA VAL A 721 19.84 -17.77 -26.64
C VAL A 721 18.33 -17.64 -26.86
N GLU A 722 17.76 -18.44 -27.74
CA GLU A 722 16.33 -18.56 -28.02
C GLU A 722 15.54 -18.83 -26.75
N LYS A 723 16.00 -19.79 -25.94
CA LYS A 723 15.40 -20.12 -24.64
C LYS A 723 15.55 -19.01 -23.61
N LEU A 724 16.68 -18.29 -23.64
CA LEU A 724 16.86 -17.10 -22.79
C LEU A 724 15.94 -15.96 -23.21
N ILE A 725 15.68 -15.77 -24.51
CA ILE A 725 14.68 -14.81 -25.03
C ILE A 725 13.27 -15.21 -24.54
N ALA A 726 12.90 -16.48 -24.66
CA ALA A 726 11.63 -16.99 -24.16
C ALA A 726 11.47 -16.94 -22.63
N ASN A 727 12.58 -16.83 -21.88
CA ASN A 727 12.57 -16.70 -20.41
C ASN A 727 12.58 -15.25 -19.92
N TYR A 728 13.42 -14.40 -20.51
CA TYR A 728 13.73 -13.06 -19.99
C TYR A 728 13.56 -11.95 -21.02
N GLY A 729 13.51 -12.28 -22.31
CA GLY A 729 13.58 -11.31 -23.39
C GLY A 729 12.27 -10.60 -23.71
N ASP A 730 12.46 -9.45 -24.37
CA ASP A 730 11.44 -8.62 -24.99
C ASP A 730 11.47 -8.74 -26.54
N ALA A 731 10.68 -7.92 -27.24
CA ALA A 731 10.63 -7.93 -28.70
C ALA A 731 11.97 -7.61 -29.37
N THR A 732 12.81 -6.80 -28.74
CA THR A 732 14.10 -6.37 -29.28
C THR A 732 15.13 -7.48 -29.19
N ASN A 733 15.10 -8.31 -28.14
CA ASN A 733 16.00 -9.44 -28.00
C ASN A 733 15.82 -10.48 -29.12
N THR A 734 14.65 -10.54 -29.77
CA THR A 734 14.46 -11.40 -30.96
C THR A 734 15.37 -11.02 -32.14
N SER A 735 15.98 -9.83 -32.14
CA SER A 735 17.00 -9.44 -33.13
C SER A 735 18.38 -10.02 -32.86
N TRP A 736 18.60 -10.63 -31.70
CA TRP A 736 19.90 -11.17 -31.33
C TRP A 736 20.24 -12.45 -32.08
N LEU A 737 19.26 -13.04 -32.75
CA LEU A 737 19.45 -14.20 -33.61
C LEU A 737 19.97 -13.83 -35.02
N GLU A 738 20.05 -12.54 -35.34
CA GLU A 738 20.64 -12.08 -36.61
C GLU A 738 22.14 -12.40 -36.67
N PRO A 739 22.69 -12.86 -37.82
CA PRO A 739 24.10 -13.20 -37.95
C PRO A 739 25.08 -12.06 -37.61
N ARG A 740 24.65 -10.81 -37.75
CA ARG A 740 25.43 -9.61 -37.41
C ARG A 740 25.58 -9.37 -35.91
N THR A 741 24.77 -10.03 -35.08
CA THR A 741 24.77 -9.83 -33.63
C THR A 741 25.77 -10.75 -32.95
N GLU A 742 26.66 -10.15 -32.18
CA GLU A 742 27.56 -10.88 -31.28
C GLU A 742 26.97 -10.96 -29.88
N ILE A 743 27.08 -12.12 -29.24
CA ILE A 743 26.53 -12.37 -27.91
C ILE A 743 27.64 -12.53 -26.89
N TRP A 744 27.71 -11.60 -25.94
CA TRP A 744 28.52 -11.77 -24.74
C TRP A 744 27.76 -12.64 -23.72
N ARG A 745 28.48 -13.56 -23.04
CA ARG A 745 27.92 -14.47 -22.03
C ARG A 745 28.69 -14.39 -20.71
N ASP A 746 27.97 -14.40 -19.59
CA ASP A 746 28.57 -14.50 -18.25
C ASP A 746 28.86 -15.97 -17.90
N ASP A 747 30.10 -16.31 -17.55
CA ASP A 747 30.49 -17.70 -17.26
C ASP A 747 29.81 -18.30 -16.02
N LEU A 748 29.44 -17.48 -15.04
CA LEU A 748 28.86 -17.96 -13.78
C LEU A 748 27.37 -18.28 -13.94
N THR A 749 26.62 -17.39 -14.57
CA THR A 749 25.15 -17.44 -14.62
C THR A 749 24.60 -17.82 -15.99
N GLY A 750 25.41 -17.68 -17.04
CA GLY A 750 24.98 -17.84 -18.42
C GLY A 750 24.18 -16.66 -18.97
N ALA A 751 24.02 -15.57 -18.21
CA ALA A 751 23.38 -14.33 -18.66
C ALA A 751 23.99 -13.84 -19.98
N ALA A 752 23.16 -13.22 -20.83
CA ALA A 752 23.58 -12.82 -22.17
C ALA A 752 23.32 -11.34 -22.47
N VAL A 753 24.22 -10.71 -23.24
CA VAL A 753 24.06 -9.36 -23.80
C VAL A 753 24.48 -9.35 -25.27
N GLY A 754 23.55 -9.05 -26.17
CA GLY A 754 23.79 -8.97 -27.61
C GLY A 754 24.19 -7.57 -28.09
N PHE A 755 25.16 -7.48 -28.99
CA PHE A 755 25.63 -6.22 -29.55
C PHE A 755 26.17 -6.36 -30.98
N VAL A 756 26.16 -5.25 -31.72
CA VAL A 756 26.71 -5.17 -33.07
C VAL A 756 27.86 -4.15 -33.11
N PRO A 757 29.07 -4.53 -33.54
CA PRO A 757 30.17 -3.60 -33.75
C PRO A 757 29.93 -2.75 -35.01
N VAL A 758 29.80 -1.43 -34.86
CA VAL A 758 29.63 -0.50 -35.99
C VAL A 758 30.45 0.76 -35.75
N ASP A 759 31.30 1.14 -36.71
CA ASP A 759 32.10 2.39 -36.68
C ASP A 759 32.87 2.64 -35.36
N GLY A 760 33.37 1.59 -34.70
CA GLY A 760 34.09 1.68 -33.42
C GLY A 760 33.19 1.77 -32.18
N PHE A 761 31.89 1.56 -32.33
CA PHE A 761 30.91 1.46 -31.26
C PHE A 761 30.40 0.03 -31.12
N ALA A 762 30.04 -0.37 -29.91
CA ALA A 762 29.24 -1.55 -29.64
C ALA A 762 27.80 -1.09 -29.45
N ILE A 763 26.94 -1.36 -30.43
CA ILE A 763 25.52 -1.02 -30.37
C ILE A 763 24.80 -2.20 -29.75
N THR A 764 24.41 -2.03 -28.49
CA THR A 764 23.65 -3.00 -27.70
C THR A 764 22.17 -2.66 -27.82
N VAL A 765 21.33 -3.65 -28.15
CA VAL A 765 19.88 -3.44 -28.34
C VAL A 765 19.11 -4.31 -27.37
N GLY A 766 18.18 -3.74 -26.61
CA GLY A 766 17.34 -4.49 -25.68
C GLY A 766 17.98 -4.78 -24.33
N ASP A 767 17.18 -5.36 -23.44
CA ASP A 767 17.58 -5.67 -22.07
C ASP A 767 18.49 -6.91 -21.98
N PRO A 768 19.34 -7.02 -20.93
CA PRO A 768 20.11 -8.24 -20.68
C PRO A 768 19.19 -9.45 -20.49
N LEU A 769 19.51 -10.57 -21.14
CA LEU A 769 18.77 -11.82 -20.97
C LEU A 769 19.19 -12.53 -19.67
N CYS A 770 18.63 -12.07 -18.56
CA CYS A 770 18.77 -12.66 -17.22
C CYS A 770 17.66 -12.13 -16.29
N HIS A 771 17.56 -12.69 -15.09
CA HIS A 771 16.65 -12.18 -14.08
C HIS A 771 17.03 -10.74 -13.67
N GLU A 772 16.07 -9.85 -13.45
CA GLU A 772 16.29 -8.41 -13.19
C GLU A 772 17.24 -8.14 -12.02
N SER A 773 17.20 -8.98 -10.97
CA SER A 773 18.13 -8.86 -9.84
C SER A 773 19.61 -9.01 -10.21
N GLN A 774 19.90 -9.55 -11.40
CA GLN A 774 21.25 -9.74 -11.94
C GLN A 774 21.72 -8.55 -12.81
N TYR A 775 20.82 -7.64 -13.23
CA TYR A 775 21.13 -6.58 -14.22
C TYR A 775 22.39 -5.79 -13.90
N LEU A 776 22.52 -5.26 -12.67
CA LEU A 776 23.70 -4.48 -12.29
C LEU A 776 25.01 -5.28 -12.47
N LYS A 777 25.02 -6.55 -12.05
CA LYS A 777 26.22 -7.40 -12.15
C LYS A 777 26.53 -7.72 -13.61
N THR A 778 25.51 -8.15 -14.37
CA THR A 778 25.61 -8.50 -15.79
C THR A 778 26.09 -7.32 -16.64
N MET A 779 25.47 -6.15 -16.49
CA MET A 779 25.85 -4.93 -17.20
C MET A 779 27.28 -4.48 -16.86
N THR A 780 27.69 -4.58 -15.59
CA THR A 780 29.06 -4.23 -15.17
C THR A 780 30.09 -5.12 -15.87
N ALA A 781 29.86 -6.43 -15.89
CA ALA A 781 30.76 -7.39 -16.51
C ALA A 781 30.83 -7.18 -18.04
N TYR A 782 29.68 -7.02 -18.69
CA TYR A 782 29.59 -6.72 -20.12
C TYR A 782 30.33 -5.43 -20.51
N LEU A 783 30.09 -4.32 -19.80
CA LEU A 783 30.75 -3.04 -20.12
C LEU A 783 32.28 -3.12 -19.92
N LYS A 784 32.75 -3.93 -18.96
CA LYS A 784 34.17 -4.22 -18.78
C LYS A 784 34.74 -4.98 -19.98
N TYR A 785 34.03 -6.01 -20.48
CA TYR A 785 34.39 -6.76 -21.67
C TYR A 785 34.50 -5.86 -22.90
N ILE A 786 33.46 -5.04 -23.17
CA ILE A 786 33.45 -4.11 -24.30
C ILE A 786 34.63 -3.14 -24.28
N LYS A 787 34.98 -2.62 -23.09
CA LYS A 787 36.08 -1.67 -22.95
C LYS A 787 37.45 -2.34 -23.02
N LYS A 788 37.65 -3.45 -22.31
CA LYS A 788 38.99 -4.05 -22.11
C LYS A 788 39.38 -5.02 -23.21
N GLU A 789 38.42 -5.79 -23.72
CA GLU A 789 38.70 -6.89 -24.66
C GLU A 789 38.33 -6.51 -26.10
N ARG A 790 37.26 -5.74 -26.28
CA ARG A 790 36.80 -5.34 -27.61
C ARG A 790 37.25 -3.95 -28.06
N ASN A 791 37.69 -3.10 -27.13
CA ASN A 791 38.09 -1.72 -27.38
C ASN A 791 37.02 -0.92 -28.17
N LEU A 792 35.75 -1.14 -27.86
CA LEU A 792 34.61 -0.46 -28.48
C LEU A 792 33.96 0.53 -27.49
N LYS A 793 33.28 1.55 -28.03
CA LYS A 793 32.50 2.50 -27.24
C LYS A 793 31.05 2.02 -27.11
N PRO A 794 30.50 1.83 -25.90
CA PRO A 794 29.17 1.28 -25.75
C PRO A 794 28.07 2.32 -26.00
N LEU A 795 27.02 1.90 -26.72
CA LEU A 795 25.75 2.61 -26.89
C LEU A 795 24.62 1.59 -26.70
N TRP A 796 23.64 1.90 -25.85
CA TRP A 796 22.58 0.95 -25.52
C TRP A 796 21.24 1.53 -25.96
N LEU A 797 20.57 0.85 -26.88
CA LEU A 797 19.35 1.32 -27.53
C LEU A 797 18.17 0.43 -27.18
N LEU A 798 16.96 1.00 -27.19
CA LEU A 798 15.70 0.29 -27.04
C LEU A 798 15.62 -0.57 -25.77
N VAL A 799 16.09 -0.04 -24.65
CA VAL A 799 16.04 -0.75 -23.35
C VAL A 799 14.76 -0.41 -22.59
N GLY A 800 14.30 -1.34 -21.77
CA GLY A 800 13.19 -1.15 -20.84
C GLY A 800 13.58 -0.30 -19.62
N ALA A 801 12.60 0.01 -18.78
CA ALA A 801 12.78 0.88 -17.61
C ALA A 801 13.80 0.33 -16.60
N GLY A 802 13.83 -0.99 -16.36
CA GLY A 802 14.75 -1.60 -15.40
C GLY A 802 16.23 -1.43 -15.80
N SER A 803 16.54 -1.66 -17.07
CA SER A 803 17.88 -1.42 -17.63
C SER A 803 18.24 0.06 -17.64
N GLU A 804 17.29 0.91 -18.02
CA GLU A 804 17.44 2.37 -18.02
C GLU A 804 17.84 2.87 -16.62
N GLU A 805 17.14 2.43 -15.58
CA GLU A 805 17.38 2.85 -14.20
C GLU A 805 18.79 2.45 -13.74
N VAL A 806 19.23 1.22 -14.04
CA VAL A 806 20.57 0.74 -13.69
C VAL A 806 21.64 1.58 -14.40
N LEU A 807 21.52 1.78 -15.72
CA LEU A 807 22.47 2.57 -16.50
C LEU A 807 22.51 4.03 -16.04
N ALA A 808 21.36 4.63 -15.78
CA ALA A 808 21.23 6.00 -15.32
C ALA A 808 21.81 6.21 -13.92
N THR A 809 21.46 5.36 -12.95
CA THR A 809 21.77 5.60 -11.54
C THR A 809 23.13 5.04 -11.12
N LYS A 810 23.51 3.86 -11.63
CA LYS A 810 24.75 3.18 -11.22
C LYS A 810 25.93 3.57 -12.09
N PHE A 811 25.69 3.82 -13.37
CA PHE A 811 26.74 4.21 -14.32
C PHE A 811 26.72 5.69 -14.69
N ASN A 812 25.74 6.47 -14.21
CA ASN A 812 25.58 7.88 -14.51
C ASN A 812 25.44 8.15 -16.03
N TRP A 813 24.78 7.24 -16.75
CA TRP A 813 24.50 7.40 -18.17
C TRP A 813 23.36 8.39 -18.40
N ARG A 814 23.33 8.93 -19.61
CA ARG A 814 22.29 9.85 -20.07
C ARG A 814 21.25 9.07 -20.86
N THR A 815 19.98 9.35 -20.62
CA THR A 815 18.89 8.60 -21.24
C THR A 815 17.84 9.53 -21.83
N PHE A 816 17.16 9.06 -22.87
CA PHE A 816 15.98 9.71 -23.45
C PHE A 816 15.16 8.68 -24.22
N SER A 817 13.88 8.97 -24.42
CA SER A 817 12.97 8.14 -25.21
C SER A 817 12.49 8.89 -26.45
N VAL A 818 12.60 8.22 -27.58
CA VAL A 818 12.08 8.63 -28.91
C VAL A 818 11.43 7.44 -29.64
N THR A 819 11.28 6.34 -28.92
CA THR A 819 10.76 5.07 -29.40
C THR A 819 9.93 4.45 -28.28
N GLY A 820 8.82 3.82 -28.65
CA GLY A 820 7.97 3.06 -27.74
C GLY A 820 7.77 1.66 -28.30
N GLU A 821 7.75 0.66 -27.45
CA GLU A 821 7.26 -0.67 -27.81
C GLU A 821 5.73 -0.62 -27.92
N GLN A 822 5.20 -1.02 -29.08
CA GLN A 822 3.77 -0.84 -29.38
C GLN A 822 2.97 -2.05 -28.91
N ARG A 823 2.36 -1.94 -27.72
CA ARG A 823 1.68 -3.04 -27.03
C ARG A 823 0.16 -2.98 -27.17
N VAL A 824 -0.47 -4.14 -27.25
CA VAL A 824 -1.92 -4.32 -27.25
C VAL A 824 -2.30 -5.36 -26.20
N ASP A 825 -3.42 -5.16 -25.53
CA ASP A 825 -4.09 -6.20 -24.74
C ASP A 825 -4.92 -7.06 -25.73
N PRO A 826 -4.54 -8.33 -25.97
CA PRO A 826 -5.25 -9.18 -26.93
C PRO A 826 -6.65 -9.60 -26.44
N VAL A 827 -6.96 -9.49 -25.13
CA VAL A 827 -8.25 -9.86 -24.54
C VAL A 827 -9.24 -8.70 -24.60
N HIS A 828 -8.77 -7.47 -24.34
CA HIS A 828 -9.60 -6.26 -24.33
C HIS A 828 -9.23 -5.30 -25.47
N ASN A 829 -9.02 -5.81 -26.68
CA ASN A 829 -8.57 -4.99 -27.80
C ASN A 829 -9.67 -4.04 -28.32
N PRO A 830 -9.50 -2.70 -28.23
CA PRO A 830 -10.46 -1.74 -28.76
C PRO A 830 -10.74 -1.88 -30.27
N ALA A 831 -9.80 -2.42 -31.04
CA ALA A 831 -9.93 -2.61 -32.48
C ALA A 831 -11.04 -3.60 -32.87
N GLU A 832 -11.47 -4.47 -31.95
CA GLU A 832 -12.63 -5.34 -32.18
C GLU A 832 -13.93 -4.55 -32.39
N LYS A 833 -14.00 -3.33 -31.84
CA LYS A 833 -15.17 -2.44 -31.93
C LYS A 833 -14.97 -1.31 -32.95
N ASP A 834 -13.81 -1.25 -33.62
CA ASP A 834 -13.53 -0.22 -34.61
C ASP A 834 -14.25 -0.50 -35.94
N GLY A 835 -15.10 0.44 -36.37
CA GLY A 835 -15.95 0.27 -37.54
C GLY A 835 -15.19 0.14 -38.87
N ASP A 836 -13.99 0.73 -39.00
CA ASP A 836 -13.17 0.64 -40.22
C ASP A 836 -12.47 -0.72 -40.30
N VAL A 837 -11.85 -1.16 -39.19
CA VAL A 837 -11.21 -2.48 -39.08
C VAL A 837 -12.23 -3.58 -39.37
N GLN A 838 -13.40 -3.55 -38.70
CA GLN A 838 -14.45 -4.57 -38.91
C GLN A 838 -15.05 -4.55 -40.32
N ARG A 839 -15.06 -3.39 -40.99
CA ARG A 839 -15.51 -3.30 -42.39
C ARG A 839 -14.52 -3.98 -43.33
N LYS A 840 -13.21 -3.77 -43.13
CA LYS A 840 -12.16 -4.38 -43.94
C LYS A 840 -12.07 -5.90 -43.74
N ILE A 841 -12.20 -6.37 -42.49
CA ILE A 841 -12.24 -7.81 -42.19
C ILE A 841 -13.40 -8.48 -42.94
N ARG A 842 -14.62 -7.94 -42.83
CA ARG A 842 -15.79 -8.45 -43.55
C ARG A 842 -15.62 -8.42 -45.07
N HIS A 843 -14.90 -7.44 -45.61
CA HIS A 843 -14.58 -7.40 -47.03
C HIS A 843 -13.65 -8.56 -47.43
N ALA A 844 -12.56 -8.80 -46.69
CA ALA A 844 -11.65 -9.92 -46.95
C ALA A 844 -12.35 -11.29 -46.82
N GLU A 845 -13.21 -11.46 -45.82
CA GLU A 845 -14.04 -12.67 -45.66
C GLU A 845 -14.99 -12.87 -46.85
N LYS A 846 -15.61 -11.78 -47.34
CA LYS A 846 -16.51 -11.81 -48.51
C LYS A 846 -15.77 -12.17 -49.81
N GLU A 847 -14.52 -11.71 -49.96
CA GLU A 847 -13.61 -12.11 -51.04
C GLU A 847 -13.08 -13.55 -50.88
N GLY A 848 -13.50 -14.25 -49.81
CA GLY A 848 -13.23 -15.67 -49.59
C GLY A 848 -11.84 -15.98 -49.04
N VAL A 849 -11.19 -15.01 -48.38
CA VAL A 849 -9.90 -15.21 -47.71
C VAL A 849 -10.06 -16.19 -46.54
N LYS A 850 -9.22 -17.23 -46.49
CA LYS A 850 -9.21 -18.23 -45.40
C LYS A 850 -7.87 -18.27 -44.70
N ILE A 851 -7.88 -18.38 -43.37
CA ILE A 851 -6.67 -18.46 -42.55
C ILE A 851 -6.41 -19.91 -42.14
N THR A 852 -5.16 -20.35 -42.22
CA THR A 852 -4.67 -21.61 -41.65
C THR A 852 -3.67 -21.31 -40.54
N ASP A 853 -3.88 -21.95 -39.40
CA ASP A 853 -3.10 -21.77 -38.18
C ASP A 853 -2.12 -22.93 -37.99
N TYR A 854 -0.91 -22.59 -37.58
CA TYR A 854 0.13 -23.52 -37.16
C TYR A 854 0.55 -23.13 -35.75
N GLU A 855 0.04 -23.89 -34.77
CA GLU A 855 0.27 -23.65 -33.35
C GLU A 855 1.74 -23.84 -32.96
N LEU A 856 2.09 -23.32 -31.77
CA LEU A 856 3.43 -23.44 -31.20
C LEU A 856 3.87 -24.92 -31.14
N GLY A 857 5.09 -25.21 -31.62
CA GLY A 857 5.63 -26.57 -31.68
C GLY A 857 5.14 -27.42 -32.86
N SER A 858 4.24 -26.89 -33.70
CA SER A 858 3.72 -27.56 -34.91
C SER A 858 4.08 -26.76 -36.17
N PRO A 859 5.34 -26.81 -36.66
CA PRO A 859 5.79 -25.96 -37.75
C PRO A 859 5.07 -26.29 -39.08
N PRO A 860 4.92 -25.30 -39.99
CA PRO A 860 4.30 -25.54 -41.30
C PRO A 860 5.05 -26.61 -42.12
N PRO A 861 4.35 -27.41 -42.95
CA PRO A 861 4.98 -28.36 -43.85
C PRO A 861 5.97 -27.68 -44.81
N ALA A 862 7.01 -28.42 -45.24
CA ALA A 862 8.06 -27.88 -46.10
C ALA A 862 7.54 -27.23 -47.41
N GLU A 863 6.48 -27.79 -48.00
CA GLU A 863 5.82 -27.22 -49.19
C GLU A 863 5.21 -25.84 -48.91
N VAL A 864 4.59 -25.67 -47.74
CA VAL A 864 3.99 -24.40 -47.32
C VAL A 864 5.09 -23.37 -47.05
N LYS A 865 6.19 -23.78 -46.42
CA LYS A 865 7.35 -22.91 -46.19
C LYS A 865 7.92 -22.36 -47.50
N GLN A 866 8.15 -23.23 -48.48
CA GLN A 866 8.64 -22.82 -49.80
C GLN A 866 7.70 -21.84 -50.51
N LYS A 867 6.38 -22.05 -50.40
CA LYS A 867 5.38 -21.12 -50.97
C LYS A 867 5.42 -19.76 -50.27
N VAL A 868 5.54 -19.71 -48.94
CA VAL A 868 5.68 -18.46 -48.20
C VAL A 868 6.99 -17.76 -48.56
N ASP A 869 8.12 -18.48 -48.62
CA ASP A 869 9.42 -17.91 -49.00
C ASP A 869 9.37 -17.26 -50.39
N ALA A 870 8.74 -17.92 -51.36
CA ALA A 870 8.54 -17.35 -52.70
C ALA A 870 7.69 -16.07 -52.69
N ARG A 871 6.67 -15.99 -51.82
CA ARG A 871 5.86 -14.76 -51.64
C ARG A 871 6.64 -13.66 -50.91
N VAL A 872 7.47 -14.01 -49.94
CA VAL A 872 8.38 -13.07 -49.25
C VAL A 872 9.37 -12.48 -50.24
N GLU A 873 9.97 -13.29 -51.12
CA GLU A 873 10.85 -12.78 -52.18
C GLU A 873 10.13 -11.85 -53.16
N ASP A 874 8.90 -12.19 -53.58
CA ASP A 874 8.08 -11.34 -54.44
C ASP A 874 7.76 -9.99 -53.75
N TRP A 875 7.45 -10.03 -52.46
CA TRP A 875 7.25 -8.83 -51.65
C TRP A 875 8.53 -7.99 -51.53
N LEU A 876 9.67 -8.63 -51.30
CA LEU A 876 10.98 -7.95 -51.22
C LEU A 876 11.36 -7.27 -52.53
N LYS A 877 11.03 -7.86 -53.69
CA LYS A 877 11.29 -7.27 -55.02
C LYS A 877 10.38 -6.09 -55.34
N ASN A 878 9.14 -6.10 -54.86
CA ASN A 878 8.13 -5.09 -55.16
C ASN A 878 8.01 -3.96 -54.12
N ARG A 879 8.71 -4.07 -52.97
CA ARG A 879 8.69 -3.04 -51.93
C ARG A 879 9.30 -1.72 -52.42
N LYS A 880 8.74 -0.58 -51.96
CA LYS A 880 9.21 0.77 -52.30
C LYS A 880 9.63 1.55 -51.05
N GLY A 881 10.80 2.18 -51.08
CA GLY A 881 11.32 3.07 -50.01
C GLY A 881 12.45 2.44 -49.17
N LYS A 882 13.27 3.29 -48.52
CA LYS A 882 14.33 2.85 -47.59
C LYS A 882 13.72 2.26 -46.32
N GLN A 883 14.19 1.10 -45.88
CA GLN A 883 13.73 0.50 -44.63
C GLN A 883 14.69 0.81 -43.48
N VAL A 884 14.10 0.87 -42.28
CA VAL A 884 14.80 0.90 -40.99
C VAL A 884 14.20 -0.24 -40.19
N HIS A 885 14.98 -1.30 -39.97
CA HIS A 885 14.57 -2.48 -39.21
C HIS A 885 15.73 -3.08 -38.41
N LEU A 886 15.37 -3.79 -37.33
CA LEU A 886 16.34 -4.52 -36.51
C LEU A 886 16.66 -5.91 -37.08
N THR A 887 15.71 -6.52 -37.78
CA THR A 887 15.80 -7.89 -38.28
C THR A 887 15.38 -8.03 -39.72
N ASN A 888 16.08 -8.86 -40.47
CA ASN A 888 15.69 -9.29 -41.80
C ASN A 888 14.51 -10.27 -41.72
N ILE A 889 13.86 -10.56 -42.86
CA ILE A 889 12.74 -11.48 -42.88
C ILE A 889 13.27 -12.92 -42.91
N HIS A 890 13.40 -13.52 -41.74
CA HIS A 890 13.70 -14.93 -41.54
C HIS A 890 12.51 -15.62 -40.87
N PRO A 891 11.49 -16.06 -41.63
CA PRO A 891 10.25 -16.57 -41.07
C PRO A 891 10.46 -17.77 -40.15
N TRP A 892 11.39 -18.66 -40.53
CA TRP A 892 11.62 -19.96 -39.88
C TRP A 892 12.76 -19.97 -38.87
N GLN A 893 13.35 -18.84 -38.53
CA GLN A 893 14.32 -18.78 -37.43
C GLN A 893 13.58 -18.97 -36.10
N ASP A 894 14.09 -19.80 -35.18
CA ASP A 894 13.46 -20.03 -33.87
C ASP A 894 12.00 -20.55 -33.96
N GLU A 895 11.80 -21.66 -34.67
CA GLU A 895 10.46 -22.25 -34.85
C GLU A 895 9.84 -22.79 -33.56
N GLU A 896 10.67 -23.16 -32.57
CA GLU A 896 10.23 -23.67 -31.27
C GLU A 896 9.35 -22.64 -30.54
N HIS A 897 9.70 -21.36 -30.63
CA HIS A 897 9.01 -20.26 -29.96
C HIS A 897 8.09 -19.47 -30.90
N ARG A 898 7.75 -20.00 -32.09
CA ARG A 898 6.88 -19.32 -33.05
C ARG A 898 5.63 -20.12 -33.39
N GLN A 899 4.55 -19.38 -33.59
CA GLN A 899 3.35 -19.87 -34.26
C GLN A 899 3.08 -19.03 -35.50
N TYR A 900 2.40 -19.61 -36.47
CA TYR A 900 2.23 -19.03 -37.80
C TYR A 900 0.77 -19.02 -38.22
N HIS A 901 0.37 -17.95 -38.89
CA HIS A 901 -0.94 -17.79 -39.49
C HIS A 901 -0.72 -17.45 -40.97
N ILE A 902 -1.43 -18.14 -41.86
CA ILE A 902 -1.28 -17.99 -43.32
C ILE A 902 -2.66 -17.79 -43.94
N ALA A 903 -2.84 -16.72 -44.69
CA ALA A 903 -4.09 -16.41 -45.37
C ALA A 903 -4.03 -16.77 -46.86
N TYR A 904 -5.05 -17.46 -47.34
CA TYR A 904 -5.19 -17.95 -48.72
C TYR A 904 -6.39 -17.31 -49.41
N THR A 905 -6.26 -16.98 -50.69
CA THR A 905 -7.40 -16.67 -51.56
C THR A 905 -8.19 -17.95 -51.88
N PRO A 906 -9.42 -17.84 -52.43
CA PRO A 906 -10.19 -19.00 -52.90
C PRO A 906 -9.43 -19.90 -53.88
N ASP A 907 -8.50 -19.32 -54.64
CA ASP A 907 -7.69 -20.00 -55.66
C ASP A 907 -6.47 -20.74 -55.05
N GLY A 908 -6.31 -20.69 -53.72
CA GLY A 908 -5.20 -21.32 -53.00
C GLY A 908 -3.89 -20.52 -52.99
N VAL A 909 -3.91 -19.24 -53.39
CA VAL A 909 -2.73 -18.37 -53.39
C VAL A 909 -2.56 -17.71 -52.03
N ILE A 910 -1.33 -17.72 -51.48
CA ILE A 910 -1.02 -17.06 -50.21
C ILE A 910 -1.06 -15.54 -50.40
N CYS A 911 -1.96 -14.88 -49.67
CA CYS A 911 -2.20 -13.43 -49.74
C CYS A 911 -1.69 -12.67 -48.51
N ALA A 912 -1.62 -13.29 -47.33
CA ALA A 912 -1.00 -12.68 -46.15
C ALA A 912 -0.34 -13.72 -45.23
N PHE A 913 0.60 -13.27 -44.41
CA PHE A 913 1.38 -14.10 -43.48
C PHE A 913 1.63 -13.35 -42.17
N VAL A 914 1.38 -14.01 -41.04
CA VAL A 914 1.71 -13.51 -39.70
C VAL A 914 2.52 -14.56 -38.94
N ALA A 915 3.63 -14.14 -38.36
CA ALA A 915 4.40 -14.95 -37.42
C ALA A 915 4.35 -14.28 -36.04
N MET A 916 3.93 -15.05 -35.04
CA MET A 916 3.90 -14.62 -33.64
C MET A 916 5.07 -15.28 -32.91
N ALA A 917 5.95 -14.48 -32.30
CA ALA A 917 7.05 -14.97 -31.48
C ALA A 917 6.68 -14.94 -30.00
N GLN A 918 6.96 -16.02 -29.29
CA GLN A 918 6.74 -16.14 -27.85
C GLN A 918 7.91 -15.47 -27.12
N LEU A 919 7.60 -14.41 -26.35
CA LEU A 919 8.58 -13.71 -25.51
C LEU A 919 8.51 -14.22 -24.08
N SER A 920 9.31 -13.65 -23.18
CA SER A 920 9.20 -13.93 -21.74
C SER A 920 7.77 -13.84 -21.19
N PRO A 921 7.43 -14.57 -20.13
CA PRO A 921 6.11 -14.50 -19.51
C PRO A 921 5.69 -13.06 -19.14
N THR A 922 6.67 -12.22 -18.79
CA THR A 922 6.46 -10.79 -18.51
C THR A 922 6.09 -10.01 -19.77
N HIS A 923 6.81 -10.20 -20.87
CA HIS A 923 6.66 -9.41 -22.10
C HIS A 923 5.65 -9.99 -23.10
N GLY A 924 5.15 -11.21 -22.88
CA GLY A 924 4.02 -11.81 -23.60
C GLY A 924 4.39 -12.41 -24.96
N TRP A 925 3.79 -11.88 -26.03
CA TRP A 925 4.03 -12.31 -27.42
C TRP A 925 4.39 -11.13 -28.31
N GLN A 926 5.08 -11.37 -29.40
CA GLN A 926 5.36 -10.38 -30.43
C GLN A 926 4.71 -10.75 -31.75
N VAL A 927 4.02 -9.81 -32.40
CA VAL A 927 3.75 -9.87 -33.84
C VAL A 927 5.07 -9.62 -34.57
N LYS A 928 5.85 -10.67 -34.81
CA LYS A 928 7.22 -10.57 -35.34
C LYS A 928 7.21 -10.19 -36.82
N TYR A 929 6.35 -10.84 -37.59
CA TYR A 929 6.11 -10.51 -38.99
C TYR A 929 4.61 -10.40 -39.25
N SER A 930 4.22 -9.40 -40.03
CA SER A 930 2.86 -9.21 -40.54
C SER A 930 2.97 -8.68 -41.97
N LEU A 931 2.82 -9.57 -42.94
CA LEU A 931 3.07 -9.30 -44.36
C LEU A 931 1.77 -9.47 -45.16
N ASP A 932 1.42 -8.45 -45.94
CA ASP A 932 0.46 -8.52 -47.03
C ASP A 932 1.20 -8.65 -48.36
N PHE A 933 0.91 -9.70 -49.12
CA PHE A 933 1.63 -9.96 -50.36
C PHE A 933 0.99 -9.23 -51.55
N PRO A 934 1.74 -8.98 -52.65
CA PRO A 934 1.20 -8.32 -53.84
C PRO A 934 -0.09 -8.97 -54.35
N ASN A 935 -1.09 -8.15 -54.68
CA ASN A 935 -2.45 -8.56 -55.08
C ASN A 935 -3.32 -9.19 -53.97
N ALA A 936 -2.96 -9.03 -52.70
CA ALA A 936 -3.83 -9.45 -51.60
C ALA A 936 -5.18 -8.69 -51.63
N PRO A 937 -6.32 -9.36 -51.39
CA PRO A 937 -7.60 -8.71 -51.20
C PRO A 937 -7.53 -7.64 -50.09
N SER A 938 -8.23 -6.53 -50.28
CA SER A 938 -8.27 -5.45 -49.27
C SER A 938 -8.86 -5.99 -47.96
N GLY A 939 -8.18 -5.71 -46.85
CA GLY A 939 -8.56 -6.19 -45.51
C GLY A 939 -7.92 -7.49 -45.06
N SER A 940 -7.15 -8.17 -45.93
CA SER A 940 -6.50 -9.45 -45.60
C SER A 940 -5.55 -9.34 -44.40
N ILE A 941 -4.82 -8.23 -44.26
CA ILE A 941 -3.86 -8.02 -43.16
C ILE A 941 -4.56 -7.70 -41.84
N GLU A 942 -5.60 -6.87 -41.86
CA GLU A 942 -6.42 -6.60 -40.67
C GLU A 942 -7.10 -7.89 -40.18
N HIS A 943 -7.55 -8.74 -41.10
CA HIS A 943 -8.19 -10.02 -40.77
C HIS A 943 -7.22 -10.98 -40.07
N ILE A 944 -6.06 -11.25 -40.68
CA ILE A 944 -5.10 -12.23 -40.14
C ILE A 944 -4.44 -11.76 -38.84
N VAL A 945 -4.13 -10.46 -38.70
CA VAL A 945 -3.53 -9.93 -37.47
C VAL A 945 -4.54 -9.96 -36.32
N THR A 946 -5.79 -9.55 -36.56
CA THR A 946 -6.84 -9.61 -35.53
C THR A 946 -7.13 -11.05 -35.11
N HIS A 947 -7.13 -11.98 -36.07
CA HIS A 947 -7.24 -13.42 -35.79
C HIS A 947 -6.08 -13.92 -34.92
N ALA A 948 -4.84 -13.59 -35.27
CA ALA A 948 -3.66 -13.99 -34.51
C ALA A 948 -3.67 -13.45 -33.07
N LEU A 949 -4.06 -12.19 -32.87
CA LEU A 949 -4.21 -11.58 -31.54
C LEU A 949 -5.27 -12.32 -30.71
N LYS A 950 -6.43 -12.65 -31.30
CA LYS A 950 -7.50 -13.37 -30.63
C LYS A 950 -7.08 -14.79 -30.22
N GLN A 951 -6.31 -15.48 -31.06
CA GLN A 951 -5.77 -16.81 -30.74
C GLN A 951 -4.86 -16.78 -29.51
N VAL A 952 -3.87 -15.87 -29.46
CA VAL A 952 -3.00 -15.76 -28.28
C VAL A 952 -3.75 -15.28 -27.03
N GLY A 953 -4.72 -14.38 -27.17
CA GLY A 953 -5.57 -13.94 -26.06
C GLY A 953 -6.37 -15.10 -25.47
N SER A 954 -6.95 -15.95 -26.33
CA SER A 954 -7.69 -17.15 -25.91
C SER A 954 -6.79 -18.18 -25.22
N ALA A 955 -5.50 -18.22 -25.58
CA ALA A 955 -4.47 -19.04 -24.94
C ALA A 955 -3.88 -18.43 -23.65
N GLY A 956 -4.45 -17.31 -23.15
CA GLY A 956 -4.07 -16.69 -21.88
C GLY A 956 -2.99 -15.61 -21.97
N ALA A 957 -2.63 -15.14 -23.17
CA ALA A 957 -1.74 -13.98 -23.31
C ALA A 957 -2.42 -12.70 -22.80
N THR A 958 -1.71 -11.91 -22.01
CA THR A 958 -2.19 -10.64 -21.44
C THR A 958 -1.57 -9.41 -22.09
N THR A 959 -0.53 -9.59 -22.91
CA THR A 959 0.11 -8.51 -23.66
C THR A 959 0.71 -9.07 -24.94
N VAL A 960 0.54 -8.33 -26.04
CA VAL A 960 1.20 -8.57 -27.31
C VAL A 960 1.86 -7.29 -27.77
N THR A 961 3.04 -7.37 -28.36
CA THR A 961 3.82 -6.24 -28.87
C THR A 961 4.00 -6.34 -30.39
N PHE A 962 3.88 -5.23 -31.09
CA PHE A 962 4.30 -5.13 -32.50
C PHE A 962 5.79 -4.77 -32.65
N GLY A 963 6.53 -4.73 -31.53
CA GLY A 963 7.91 -4.28 -31.43
C GLY A 963 8.04 -2.76 -31.34
N GLY A 964 9.28 -2.28 -31.42
CA GLY A 964 9.59 -0.86 -31.35
C GLY A 964 9.00 -0.05 -32.51
N GLY A 965 8.34 1.05 -32.16
CA GLY A 965 7.87 2.09 -33.05
C GLY A 965 8.52 3.44 -32.71
N ALA A 966 8.63 4.32 -33.71
CA ALA A 966 9.09 5.68 -33.48
C ALA A 966 7.97 6.49 -32.81
N SER A 967 8.32 7.20 -31.73
CA SER A 967 7.37 8.05 -31.03
C SER A 967 7.29 9.43 -31.69
N SER A 968 6.09 9.99 -31.82
CA SER A 968 5.94 11.39 -32.25
C SER A 968 6.50 12.40 -31.22
N LYS A 969 6.87 11.94 -30.02
CA LYS A 969 7.33 12.76 -28.90
C LYS A 969 8.76 12.42 -28.51
N PHE A 970 9.55 13.46 -28.23
CA PHE A 970 10.85 13.33 -27.59
C PHE A 970 10.67 13.50 -26.07
N THR A 971 11.00 12.48 -25.30
CA THR A 971 10.91 12.51 -23.83
C THR A 971 12.31 12.46 -23.22
N PRO A 972 12.77 13.52 -22.52
CA PRO A 972 14.05 13.48 -21.84
C PRO A 972 13.99 12.50 -20.65
N GLY A 973 15.01 11.66 -20.52
CA GLY A 973 15.18 10.76 -19.38
C GLY A 973 16.17 11.29 -18.35
N HIS A 974 16.76 10.38 -17.58
CA HIS A 974 17.76 10.69 -16.57
C HIS A 974 19.00 11.39 -17.15
N ASN A 975 19.56 12.29 -16.35
CA ASN A 975 20.83 12.99 -16.61
C ASN A 975 20.86 13.83 -17.91
N VAL A 976 19.71 14.15 -18.51
CA VAL A 976 19.56 15.05 -19.67
C VAL A 976 18.69 16.25 -19.29
N LYS A 977 19.28 17.47 -19.27
CA LYS A 977 18.55 18.72 -18.94
C LYS A 977 18.92 19.89 -19.87
N GLY A 978 18.04 20.90 -19.94
CA GLY A 978 18.34 22.22 -20.53
C GLY A 978 18.52 22.25 -22.05
N THR A 979 19.58 22.93 -22.51
CA THR A 979 19.89 23.17 -23.93
C THR A 979 20.12 21.90 -24.75
N ARG A 980 20.55 20.80 -24.13
CA ARG A 980 20.82 19.53 -24.81
C ARG A 980 19.54 18.82 -25.28
N VAL A 981 18.45 18.94 -24.52
CA VAL A 981 17.12 18.42 -24.90
C VAL A 981 16.66 19.07 -26.21
N LYS A 982 16.83 20.40 -26.34
CA LYS A 982 16.45 21.14 -27.54
C LYS A 982 17.24 20.70 -28.79
N VAL A 983 18.53 20.39 -28.63
CA VAL A 983 19.38 19.91 -29.74
C VAL A 983 19.01 18.50 -30.17
N LEU A 984 18.87 17.56 -29.21
CA LEU A 984 18.51 16.17 -29.51
C LEU A 984 17.10 16.05 -30.07
N SER A 985 16.14 16.81 -29.54
CA SER A 985 14.79 16.88 -30.06
C SER A 985 14.77 17.36 -31.52
N ARG A 986 15.46 18.46 -31.85
CA ARG A 986 15.54 18.94 -33.25
C ARG A 986 16.18 17.93 -34.20
N ALA A 987 17.24 17.25 -33.76
CA ALA A 987 17.92 16.23 -34.55
C ALA A 987 16.99 15.03 -34.81
N TYR A 988 16.25 14.58 -33.79
CA TYR A 988 15.28 13.50 -33.93
C TYR A 988 14.16 13.85 -34.90
N HIS A 989 13.53 15.03 -34.77
CA HIS A 989 12.44 15.43 -35.65
C HIS A 989 12.89 15.52 -37.12
N ALA A 990 14.11 15.99 -37.38
CA ALA A 990 14.68 16.01 -38.73
C ALA A 990 14.82 14.58 -39.30
N ILE A 991 15.36 13.64 -38.52
CA ILE A 991 15.54 12.23 -38.91
C ILE A 991 14.19 11.52 -39.09
N ALA A 992 13.26 11.70 -38.16
CA ALA A 992 11.94 11.07 -38.19
C ALA A 992 11.10 11.54 -39.40
N THR A 993 11.22 12.82 -39.76
CA THR A 993 10.55 13.40 -40.95
C THR A 993 11.17 12.90 -42.25
N GLU A 994 12.51 12.86 -42.34
CA GLU A 994 13.23 12.42 -43.55
C GLU A 994 13.01 10.93 -43.84
N LEU A 995 12.98 10.10 -42.78
CA LEU A 995 12.82 8.64 -42.88
C LEU A 995 11.35 8.17 -42.73
N LYS A 996 10.39 9.10 -42.60
CA LYS A 996 8.94 8.82 -42.43
C LYS A 996 8.63 7.77 -41.36
N LEU A 997 9.33 7.84 -40.22
CA LEU A 997 9.28 6.78 -39.20
C LEU A 997 7.92 6.64 -38.49
N THR A 998 7.05 7.65 -38.57
CA THR A 998 5.75 7.69 -37.88
C THR A 998 4.62 6.98 -38.62
N ASN A 999 4.73 6.70 -39.92
CA ASN A 999 3.64 6.13 -40.72
C ASN A 999 3.25 4.70 -40.31
N LYS A 1000 4.19 3.91 -39.77
CA LYS A 1000 3.93 2.54 -39.28
C LYS A 1000 3.18 2.51 -37.95
N THR A 1001 3.34 3.56 -37.13
CA THR A 1001 2.68 3.71 -35.84
C THR A 1001 1.16 3.86 -36.02
N GLU A 1002 0.71 4.63 -37.02
CA GLU A 1002 -0.71 4.87 -37.29
C GLU A 1002 -1.51 3.60 -37.61
N PHE A 1003 -0.90 2.60 -38.27
CA PHE A 1003 -1.58 1.33 -38.56
C PHE A 1003 -1.79 0.50 -37.27
N ARG A 1004 -0.78 0.45 -36.40
CA ARG A 1004 -0.81 -0.34 -35.17
C ARG A 1004 -1.72 0.29 -34.11
N GLU A 1005 -1.78 1.61 -34.04
CA GLU A 1005 -2.74 2.34 -33.21
C GLU A 1005 -4.19 1.97 -33.56
N LYS A 1006 -4.51 1.80 -34.86
CA LYS A 1006 -5.84 1.32 -35.30
C LYS A 1006 -6.15 -0.10 -34.86
N LEU A 1007 -5.11 -0.92 -34.62
CA LEU A 1007 -5.22 -2.25 -34.05
C LEU A 1007 -5.21 -2.26 -32.51
N GLY A 1008 -5.35 -1.09 -31.88
CA GLY A 1008 -5.45 -0.93 -30.43
C GLY A 1008 -4.10 -0.83 -29.71
N ALA A 1009 -3.00 -0.66 -30.44
CA ALA A 1009 -1.67 -0.57 -29.82
C ALA A 1009 -1.44 0.78 -29.11
N VAL A 1010 -0.76 0.72 -27.97
CA VAL A 1010 -0.31 1.87 -27.17
C VAL A 1010 1.21 1.82 -27.00
N ASP A 1011 1.85 2.98 -26.91
CA ASP A 1011 3.31 3.08 -26.74
C ASP A 1011 3.71 2.79 -25.28
N ASP A 1012 4.54 1.77 -25.10
CA ASP A 1012 5.30 1.49 -23.88
C ASP A 1012 6.72 2.06 -24.02
N PRO A 1013 7.15 3.05 -23.21
CA PRO A 1013 8.40 3.76 -23.44
C PRO A 1013 9.65 2.88 -23.47
N SER A 1014 10.47 3.02 -24.51
CA SER A 1014 11.82 2.44 -24.60
C SER A 1014 12.88 3.54 -24.62
N TYR A 1015 14.07 3.23 -24.14
CA TYR A 1015 15.09 4.24 -23.88
C TYR A 1015 16.37 4.03 -24.69
N ILE A 1016 17.00 5.14 -25.06
CA ILE A 1016 18.36 5.20 -25.58
C ILE A 1016 19.27 5.70 -24.46
N CYS A 1017 20.24 4.88 -24.08
CA CYS A 1017 21.17 5.12 -22.99
C CYS A 1017 22.60 5.24 -23.54
N TYR A 1018 23.33 6.28 -23.12
CA TYR A 1018 24.72 6.48 -23.53
C TYR A 1018 25.59 7.09 -22.42
N PRO A 1019 26.90 6.77 -22.38
CA PRO A 1019 27.82 7.32 -21.40
C PRO A 1019 27.93 8.85 -21.47
N PRO A 1020 28.42 9.52 -20.40
CA PRO A 1020 28.81 10.92 -20.48
C PRO A 1020 29.79 11.16 -21.64
N HIS A 1021 29.43 12.03 -22.58
CA HIS A 1021 30.16 12.34 -23.82
C HIS A 1021 30.07 11.29 -24.95
N GLY A 1022 29.25 10.24 -24.79
CA GLY A 1022 29.09 9.14 -25.75
C GLY A 1022 28.33 9.49 -27.03
N LEU A 1023 27.34 10.40 -26.99
CA LEU A 1023 26.49 10.73 -28.15
C LEU A 1023 26.98 11.98 -28.91
N GLY A 1024 28.06 11.82 -29.68
CA GLY A 1024 28.58 12.82 -30.63
C GLY A 1024 28.16 12.52 -32.08
N PRO A 1025 28.58 13.33 -33.08
CA PRO A 1025 28.22 13.12 -34.49
C PRO A 1025 28.59 11.74 -35.05
N LEU A 1026 29.72 11.17 -34.59
CA LEU A 1026 30.14 9.81 -34.97
C LEU A 1026 29.23 8.73 -34.39
N ALA A 1027 28.74 8.91 -33.16
CA ALA A 1027 27.79 7.98 -32.55
C ALA A 1027 26.44 8.01 -33.26
N VAL A 1028 25.96 9.20 -33.64
CA VAL A 1028 24.73 9.34 -34.45
C VAL A 1028 24.90 8.68 -35.81
N LYS A 1029 26.06 8.84 -36.47
CA LYS A 1029 26.37 8.14 -37.71
C LYS A 1029 26.37 6.62 -37.52
N ALA A 1030 26.99 6.11 -36.45
CA ALA A 1030 27.01 4.68 -36.16
C ALA A 1030 25.60 4.12 -35.94
N ILE A 1031 24.73 4.84 -35.21
CA ILE A 1031 23.32 4.47 -35.04
C ILE A 1031 22.59 4.44 -36.40
N LEU A 1032 22.78 5.45 -37.24
CA LEU A 1032 22.14 5.48 -38.57
C LEU A 1032 22.63 4.34 -39.48
N ASN A 1033 23.93 4.04 -39.46
CA ASN A 1033 24.55 2.95 -40.22
C ASN A 1033 24.09 1.57 -39.73
N PHE A 1034 23.83 1.42 -38.42
CA PHE A 1034 23.27 0.18 -37.87
C PHE A 1034 21.85 -0.12 -38.37
N PHE A 1035 21.06 0.93 -38.59
CA PHE A 1035 19.67 0.84 -39.02
C PHE A 1035 19.49 0.89 -40.55
N SER A 1036 20.54 1.12 -41.34
CA SER A 1036 20.48 1.12 -42.81
C SER A 1036 20.62 -0.29 -43.38
N ASP A 1037 19.90 -0.55 -44.48
CA ASP A 1037 19.99 -1.80 -45.25
C ASP A 1037 21.41 -2.02 -45.81
N ASP A 1038 21.89 -3.27 -45.78
CA ASP A 1038 23.18 -3.69 -46.36
C ASP A 1038 23.19 -3.69 -47.91
N ASP A 1039 22.08 -3.38 -48.56
CA ASP A 1039 21.89 -3.40 -50.03
C ASP A 1039 22.59 -2.25 -50.79
N ASP A 1040 23.32 -1.36 -50.10
CA ASP A 1040 24.06 -0.22 -50.69
C ASP A 1040 25.59 -0.47 -50.80
N ASN A 1041 26.04 -1.75 -50.84
CA ASN A 1041 27.43 -2.13 -51.14
C ASN A 1041 27.60 -2.81 -52.51
#